data_AF-A0AAX3NAN1-F1
#
_entry.id   AF-A0AAX3NAN1-F1
#
_cell.length_a   1.000
_cell.length_b   1.000
_cell.length_c   1.000
_cell.angle_alpha   90.00
_cell.angle_beta   90.00
_cell.angle_gamma   90.00
#
_symmetry.space_group_name_H-M   'P 1'
#
loop_
_entity.id
_entity.type
_entity.pdbx_description
1 polymer ?
#
loop_
_entity_poly.entity_id
_entity_poly.type
_entity_poly.pdbx_seq_one_letter_code
_entity_poly.pdbx_strand_id
1 'polypeptide(L)'
;MKIKHLPMKIGIIASTAILLATATVPNALAFTVTQNNTSQDGISVNIKQINELSKQDLLNPEATPSQILAQTVAAVVSHDPAGPNGNFIEVLNASDVLKYFYPKYTAEQLRGATITPKQAVEWLHTKGYTASIIDRPLTTTEIKARLDKSEPIITVFDNANADSWLWKNYAGVLYAHDDVETGTAEGKLHASFIKTVNFGEAIVNDGQEAQEIKFPELQNSTDPNQAAAQYKWVSTITGIKRDPSWENAQSIKGDKAKGVFASKLTKAGTQSQVDFTDPAITKLLNKYPASAKEHKTKFAAVSLINLYEDAQHQKTVKDLESFLKIAPTTFVTSQQIIDWYKYLGFDFDVYKGRAPMALTKAINDKGRLYLTLFKAQDAKNKEQNTAALGTGYLNDTANGYRPYWSSVKAEDTLSPYYNTPLTAAGLKKQQELAKKFQYTNVQRVKGTWPVEKTTYNEEMTLYNIRLKGTPNDSGITTPPTSSITTPPTNSNIKPNTTASYKDNSNFHVRETQGQEPWCTSYVQASAVNTIGKAPLNQTADKGAITTAKKLMQLSYPGTSDSDLSKMSGKTVQEALKNLEKNYQTTATIEERTLSFAEVKKEIDAGGIVSMDGYDIDSTDKPGTGENLGHEVAIVGYVTPTSGTQTPYYVVWNPWWNSTFYLSANAKTFNLGGVKYKWTRTWHNWRKTSPASGSVQSIDPKIADKKVASTPNPMALKENTELSLDLASPGAFTSNLQYFSNKQDIFRKKVSQMGAIKNVYAPGFGDIFGYAISRDYNKTYMEVHHNRGKKTVSYGNGADFAKDVDDLLGIGDTLLTVGAISIATLAASIAIAITFPEAAVIMSFLQKLGITAVGMSPFAAATLILKYVNTVHSTRSQYDSLRSLY
;
A
#
# COMPACT_ATOMS: atom_id res chain seq x y z
N MET A 1 15.79 -52.01 -21.01
CA MET A 1 16.74 -51.03 -21.61
C MET A 1 17.20 -50.10 -20.49
N LYS A 2 18.38 -50.33 -19.92
CA LYS A 2 19.68 -49.67 -20.20
C LYS A 2 19.68 -48.14 -20.02
N ILE A 3 20.37 -47.76 -18.95
CA ILE A 3 20.77 -46.47 -18.37
C ILE A 3 21.75 -45.70 -19.29
N LYS A 4 21.81 -44.36 -19.20
CA LYS A 4 23.07 -43.59 -19.09
C LYS A 4 22.89 -42.18 -18.50
N HIS A 5 23.78 -41.86 -17.57
CA HIS A 5 23.87 -40.73 -16.63
C HIS A 5 24.38 -39.40 -17.25
N LEU A 6 23.96 -38.24 -16.65
CA LEU A 6 24.70 -37.07 -16.06
C LEU A 6 26.05 -36.56 -16.68
N PRO A 7 26.65 -35.37 -16.36
CA PRO A 7 26.23 -34.04 -15.80
C PRO A 7 26.82 -32.77 -16.54
N MET A 8 26.42 -31.56 -16.08
CA MET A 8 27.21 -30.30 -15.95
C MET A 8 27.64 -29.42 -17.16
N LYS A 9 27.21 -28.13 -17.04
CA LYS A 9 27.99 -26.87 -17.09
C LYS A 9 28.00 -25.95 -18.35
N ILE A 10 27.57 -24.70 -18.08
CA ILE A 10 28.00 -23.37 -18.64
C ILE A 10 27.36 -22.99 -19.99
N GLY A 11 26.79 -21.79 -20.22
CA GLY A 11 26.71 -20.56 -19.43
C GLY A 11 25.93 -19.45 -20.16
N ILE A 12 25.54 -18.41 -19.40
CA ILE A 12 25.40 -16.99 -19.80
C ILE A 12 24.92 -16.73 -21.24
N ILE A 13 23.63 -16.43 -21.44
CA ILE A 13 23.14 -15.24 -22.18
C ILE A 13 21.79 -14.81 -21.59
N ALA A 14 21.83 -14.17 -20.41
CA ALA A 14 21.10 -12.93 -20.27
C ALA A 14 21.90 -11.87 -21.06
N SER A 15 21.23 -10.90 -21.69
CA SER A 15 21.80 -9.77 -22.45
C SER A 15 21.88 -9.93 -23.98
N THR A 16 20.77 -10.16 -24.69
CA THR A 16 20.55 -9.59 -26.05
C THR A 16 19.13 -9.91 -26.56
N ALA A 17 18.14 -9.21 -26.02
CA ALA A 17 16.85 -9.01 -26.69
C ALA A 17 16.38 -7.57 -26.41
N ILE A 18 17.27 -6.61 -26.64
CA ILE A 18 16.93 -5.22 -26.93
C ILE A 18 17.52 -4.97 -28.30
N LEU A 19 16.70 -5.12 -29.34
CA LEU A 19 16.89 -4.44 -30.61
C LEU A 19 15.61 -4.58 -31.42
N LEU A 20 15.06 -3.41 -31.80
CA LEU A 20 14.02 -3.19 -32.80
C LEU A 20 12.58 -3.47 -32.35
N ALA A 21 12.14 -2.77 -31.31
CA ALA A 21 10.78 -2.24 -31.33
C ALA A 21 10.84 -0.88 -32.05
N THR A 22 10.37 -0.82 -33.29
CA THR A 22 9.89 0.43 -33.87
C THR A 22 8.77 0.94 -32.97
N ALA A 23 9.09 1.82 -32.03
CA ALA A 23 8.10 2.42 -31.15
C ALA A 23 7.28 3.42 -31.97
N THR A 24 6.25 2.93 -32.65
CA THR A 24 4.97 3.64 -32.68
C THR A 24 4.67 4.01 -31.24
N VAL A 25 4.61 5.31 -30.92
CA VAL A 25 4.22 5.81 -29.60
C VAL A 25 2.87 5.18 -29.30
N PRO A 26 2.77 4.19 -28.40
CA PRO A 26 1.46 3.67 -28.06
C PRO A 26 0.80 4.81 -27.28
N ASN A 27 -0.40 5.18 -27.68
CA ASN A 27 -1.38 5.79 -26.78
C ASN A 27 -1.68 4.77 -25.67
N ALA A 28 -0.69 4.42 -24.84
CA ALA A 28 -0.85 3.50 -23.73
C ALA A 28 -1.80 4.20 -22.77
N LEU A 29 -2.98 3.63 -22.59
CA LEU A 29 -3.96 4.10 -21.61
C LEU A 29 -3.24 4.23 -20.26
N ALA A 30 -3.39 5.39 -19.62
CA ALA A 30 -2.77 5.71 -18.33
C ALA A 30 -3.23 4.79 -17.20
N PHE A 31 -4.26 3.98 -17.42
CA PHE A 31 -4.83 3.04 -16.46
C PHE A 31 -5.34 1.80 -17.18
N THR A 32 -5.44 0.68 -16.47
CA THR A 32 -5.95 -0.57 -17.04
C THR A 32 -7.23 -1.00 -16.35
N VAL A 33 -8.18 -1.52 -17.12
CA VAL A 33 -9.45 -2.02 -16.62
C VAL A 33 -9.43 -3.54 -16.64
N THR A 34 -9.82 -4.17 -15.53
CA THR A 34 -10.20 -5.59 -15.52
C THR A 34 -11.70 -5.73 -15.47
N GLN A 35 -12.18 -6.81 -16.07
CA GLN A 35 -13.56 -7.26 -16.00
C GLN A 35 -13.59 -8.64 -15.36
N ASN A 36 -14.36 -8.78 -14.29
CA ASN A 36 -14.61 -10.05 -13.61
C ASN A 36 -16.08 -10.42 -13.77
N ASN A 37 -16.34 -11.60 -14.35
CA ASN A 37 -17.69 -12.11 -14.53
C ASN A 37 -17.90 -13.32 -13.63
N THR A 38 -18.95 -13.29 -12.82
CA THR A 38 -19.39 -14.41 -11.99
C THR A 38 -20.85 -14.69 -12.31
N SER A 39 -21.22 -15.97 -12.44
CA SER A 39 -22.61 -16.37 -12.66
C SER A 39 -22.97 -17.54 -11.77
N GLN A 40 -24.10 -17.46 -11.09
CA GLN A 40 -24.66 -18.53 -10.29
C GLN A 40 -26.19 -18.44 -10.28
N ASP A 41 -26.88 -19.57 -10.46
CA ASP A 41 -28.34 -19.68 -10.33
C ASP A 41 -29.17 -18.65 -11.12
N GLY A 42 -28.76 -18.31 -12.35
CA GLY A 42 -29.46 -17.36 -13.21
C GLY A 42 -29.18 -15.88 -12.92
N ILE A 43 -28.31 -15.58 -11.95
CA ILE A 43 -27.79 -14.24 -11.66
C ILE A 43 -26.37 -14.14 -12.22
N SER A 44 -26.12 -13.11 -13.03
CA SER A 44 -24.79 -12.75 -13.51
C SER A 44 -24.35 -11.42 -12.90
N VAL A 45 -23.13 -11.38 -12.38
CA VAL A 45 -22.49 -10.17 -11.86
C VAL A 45 -21.23 -9.91 -12.68
N ASN A 46 -21.16 -8.72 -13.25
CA ASN A 46 -20.04 -8.25 -14.05
C ASN A 46 -19.43 -7.02 -13.38
N ILE A 47 -18.25 -7.15 -12.79
CA ILE A 47 -17.55 -6.04 -12.14
C ILE A 47 -16.43 -5.57 -13.06
N LYS A 48 -16.43 -4.28 -13.39
CA LYS A 48 -15.33 -3.62 -14.07
C LYS A 48 -14.65 -2.62 -13.15
N GLN A 49 -13.33 -2.69 -13.08
CA GLN A 49 -12.55 -1.83 -12.19
C GLN A 49 -11.24 -1.38 -12.83
N ILE A 50 -10.82 -0.16 -12.47
CA ILE A 50 -9.47 0.32 -12.75
C ILE A 50 -8.49 -0.33 -11.78
N ASN A 51 -7.59 -1.17 -12.28
CA ASN A 51 -6.69 -2.01 -11.48
C ASN A 51 -5.79 -1.22 -10.55
N GLU A 52 -5.28 -0.09 -11.02
CA GLU A 52 -4.31 0.68 -10.26
C GLU A 52 -4.97 1.45 -9.11
N LEU A 53 -6.28 1.71 -9.24
CA LEU A 53 -7.09 2.46 -8.27
C LEU A 53 -7.90 1.53 -7.34
N SER A 54 -8.06 0.25 -7.69
CA SER A 54 -8.69 -0.75 -6.83
C SER A 54 -7.78 -1.18 -5.66
N LYS A 55 -6.48 -0.84 -5.69
CA LYS A 55 -5.53 -1.12 -4.60
C LYS A 55 -5.93 -0.48 -3.27
N GLN A 56 -5.61 -1.15 -2.17
CA GLN A 56 -6.01 -0.74 -0.82
C GLN A 56 -5.25 0.49 -0.31
N ASP A 57 -4.02 0.70 -0.78
CA ASP A 57 -3.12 1.78 -0.38
C ASP A 57 -3.25 3.05 -1.25
N LEU A 58 -4.33 3.17 -2.05
CA LEU A 58 -4.51 4.29 -2.99
C LEU A 58 -4.36 5.67 -2.31
N LEU A 59 -4.93 5.80 -1.11
CA LEU A 59 -5.11 7.08 -0.43
C LEU A 59 -4.34 7.10 0.89
N ASN A 60 -3.50 8.13 1.09
CA ASN A 60 -2.74 8.29 2.32
C ASN A 60 -3.67 8.65 3.50
N PRO A 61 -3.77 7.79 4.54
CA PRO A 61 -4.64 8.05 5.70
C PRO A 61 -4.12 9.20 6.59
N GLU A 62 -2.86 9.63 6.43
CA GLU A 62 -2.29 10.74 7.20
C GLU A 62 -2.74 12.13 6.72
N ALA A 63 -3.45 12.22 5.58
CA ALA A 63 -3.91 13.51 5.06
C ALA A 63 -4.96 14.13 6.00
N THR A 64 -4.78 15.42 6.32
CA THR A 64 -5.76 16.13 7.13
C THR A 64 -7.06 16.35 6.32
N PRO A 65 -8.21 16.54 6.99
CA PRO A 65 -9.49 16.78 6.29
C PRO A 65 -9.45 17.89 5.24
N SER A 66 -8.72 18.98 5.50
CA SER A 66 -8.58 20.11 4.56
C SER A 66 -7.83 19.73 3.27
N GLN A 67 -7.02 18.67 3.33
CA GLN A 67 -6.12 18.23 2.26
C GLN A 67 -6.73 17.15 1.35
N ILE A 68 -7.95 16.67 1.63
CA ILE A 68 -8.47 15.45 1.00
C ILE A 68 -8.57 15.56 -0.52
N LEU A 69 -9.13 16.64 -1.07
CA LEU A 69 -9.16 16.82 -2.52
C LEU A 69 -7.75 16.81 -3.14
N ALA A 70 -6.79 17.49 -2.51
CA ALA A 70 -5.40 17.49 -2.96
C ALA A 70 -4.76 16.10 -2.87
N GLN A 71 -5.04 15.33 -1.81
CA GLN A 71 -4.55 13.96 -1.65
C GLN A 71 -5.15 13.03 -2.71
N THR A 72 -6.46 13.13 -2.97
CA THR A 72 -7.17 12.33 -3.97
C THR A 72 -6.63 12.57 -5.38
N VAL A 73 -6.39 13.83 -5.73
CA VAL A 73 -5.79 14.21 -7.03
C VAL A 73 -4.35 13.71 -7.15
N ALA A 74 -3.54 13.87 -6.10
CA ALA A 74 -2.17 13.36 -6.06
C ALA A 74 -2.13 11.84 -6.20
N ALA A 75 -3.05 11.12 -5.54
CA ALA A 75 -3.14 9.67 -5.56
C ALA A 75 -3.44 9.13 -6.96
N VAL A 76 -4.41 9.71 -7.67
CA VAL A 76 -4.75 9.32 -9.05
C VAL A 76 -3.52 9.42 -9.95
N VAL A 77 -2.80 10.54 -9.90
CA VAL A 77 -1.56 10.72 -10.69
C VAL A 77 -0.47 9.74 -10.27
N SER A 78 -0.35 9.46 -8.96
CA SER A 78 0.69 8.56 -8.44
C SER A 78 0.52 7.10 -8.83
N HIS A 79 -0.70 6.70 -9.18
CA HIS A 79 -1.06 5.33 -9.52
C HIS A 79 -1.15 5.10 -11.04
N ASP A 80 -0.86 6.10 -11.87
CA ASP A 80 -0.65 5.90 -13.30
C ASP A 80 0.65 5.07 -13.50
N PRO A 81 0.55 3.80 -13.95
CA PRO A 81 1.67 2.87 -13.99
C PRO A 81 2.65 3.17 -15.12
N ALA A 82 2.23 3.90 -16.15
CA ALA A 82 3.14 4.34 -17.19
C ALA A 82 3.87 5.64 -16.76
N GLY A 83 3.38 6.34 -15.73
CA GLY A 83 3.86 7.65 -15.25
C GLY A 83 3.81 8.78 -16.28
N PRO A 84 3.68 10.07 -15.94
CA PRO A 84 3.52 11.17 -16.92
C PRO A 84 4.66 11.36 -17.95
N ASN A 85 5.67 10.48 -17.95
CA ASN A 85 6.88 10.52 -18.75
C ASN A 85 7.27 9.14 -19.37
N GLY A 86 6.31 8.24 -19.63
CA GLY A 86 6.56 6.99 -20.37
C GLY A 86 7.53 5.98 -19.73
N ASN A 87 7.43 5.78 -18.40
CA ASN A 87 7.95 4.66 -17.54
C ASN A 87 8.30 5.12 -16.10
N PHE A 88 7.87 6.31 -15.65
CA PHE A 88 8.31 6.91 -14.37
C PHE A 88 7.17 7.14 -13.38
N ILE A 89 7.00 6.25 -12.40
CA ILE A 89 5.98 6.36 -11.33
C ILE A 89 6.32 7.55 -10.40
N GLU A 90 5.46 8.56 -10.29
CA GLU A 90 5.64 9.72 -9.39
C GLU A 90 4.81 9.55 -8.12
N VAL A 91 5.42 9.27 -6.97
CA VAL A 91 4.68 9.23 -5.69
C VAL A 91 4.50 10.65 -5.17
N LEU A 92 3.28 11.15 -5.32
CA LEU A 92 2.82 12.47 -4.91
C LEU A 92 1.93 12.37 -3.66
N ASN A 93 1.91 13.45 -2.89
CA ASN A 93 0.98 13.63 -1.78
C ASN A 93 0.30 15.00 -1.86
N ALA A 94 -0.66 15.23 -0.96
CA ALA A 94 -1.38 16.50 -0.89
C ALA A 94 -0.45 17.73 -0.82
N SER A 95 0.70 17.65 -0.14
CA SER A 95 1.62 18.79 -0.03
C SER A 95 2.28 19.15 -1.36
N ASP A 96 2.48 18.19 -2.27
CA ASP A 96 3.04 18.47 -3.61
C ASP A 96 2.05 19.28 -4.46
N VAL A 97 0.75 18.97 -4.35
CA VAL A 97 -0.34 19.75 -4.98
C VAL A 97 -0.48 21.11 -4.32
N LEU A 98 -0.53 21.16 -2.98
CA LEU A 98 -0.76 22.41 -2.25
C LEU A 98 0.40 23.39 -2.38
N LYS A 99 1.66 22.93 -2.44
CA LYS A 99 2.83 23.80 -2.65
C LYS A 99 2.85 24.45 -4.03
N TYR A 100 2.19 23.87 -5.02
CA TYR A 100 2.03 24.53 -6.32
C TYR A 100 1.20 25.82 -6.18
N PHE A 101 0.12 25.79 -5.40
CA PHE A 101 -0.75 26.94 -5.15
C PHE A 101 -0.26 27.86 -4.04
N TYR A 102 0.40 27.30 -3.02
CA TYR A 102 0.84 27.98 -1.80
C TYR A 102 2.36 27.78 -1.57
N PRO A 103 3.24 28.21 -2.49
CA PRO A 103 4.67 27.90 -2.45
C PRO A 103 5.41 28.47 -1.24
N LYS A 104 4.82 29.46 -0.56
CA LYS A 104 5.38 30.13 0.63
C LYS A 104 4.91 29.53 1.96
N TYR A 105 3.98 28.57 1.93
CA TYR A 105 3.43 27.99 3.15
C TYR A 105 4.39 27.00 3.81
N THR A 106 4.47 27.04 5.14
CA THR A 106 5.16 26.00 5.92
C THR A 106 4.37 24.69 5.90
N ALA A 107 4.99 23.58 6.32
CA ALA A 107 4.32 22.28 6.39
C ALA A 107 3.06 22.33 7.28
N GLU A 108 3.13 23.09 8.38
CA GLU A 108 2.03 23.30 9.33
C GLU A 108 0.91 24.11 8.69
N GLN A 109 1.24 25.18 7.95
CA GLN A 109 0.25 25.99 7.24
C GLN A 109 -0.47 25.20 6.13
N LEU A 110 0.25 24.29 5.45
CA LEU A 110 -0.32 23.42 4.42
C LEU A 110 -1.36 22.43 4.97
N ARG A 111 -1.34 22.10 6.27
CA ARG A 111 -2.36 21.22 6.89
C ARG A 111 -3.74 21.84 6.89
N GLY A 112 -3.81 23.17 6.96
CA GLY A 112 -5.05 23.96 6.91
C GLY A 112 -5.45 24.43 5.53
N ALA A 113 -4.58 24.24 4.54
CA ALA A 113 -4.79 24.71 3.18
C ALA A 113 -5.65 23.71 2.40
N THR A 114 -6.49 24.24 1.52
CA THR A 114 -7.33 23.44 0.62
C THR A 114 -7.22 23.93 -0.82
N ILE A 115 -7.77 23.17 -1.77
CA ILE A 115 -7.91 23.56 -3.17
C ILE A 115 -9.37 23.43 -3.60
N THR A 116 -9.74 24.16 -4.65
CA THR A 116 -11.02 24.00 -5.35
C THR A 116 -10.90 22.96 -6.46
N PRO A 117 -12.02 22.42 -7.00
CA PRO A 117 -11.99 21.55 -8.18
C PRO A 117 -11.29 22.21 -9.38
N LYS A 118 -11.47 23.52 -9.58
CA LYS A 118 -10.80 24.32 -10.62
C LYS A 118 -9.27 24.29 -10.48
N GLN A 119 -8.78 24.50 -9.27
CA GLN A 119 -7.34 24.39 -8.99
C GLN A 119 -6.83 22.96 -9.17
N ALA A 120 -7.60 21.94 -8.77
CA ALA A 120 -7.22 20.55 -9.02
C ALA A 120 -7.01 20.25 -10.52
N VAL A 121 -7.93 20.72 -11.39
CA VAL A 121 -7.78 20.58 -12.86
C VAL A 121 -6.59 21.37 -13.39
N GLU A 122 -6.40 22.62 -12.94
CA GLU A 122 -5.24 23.43 -13.32
C GLU A 122 -3.94 22.69 -13.00
N TRP A 123 -3.84 22.11 -11.81
CA TRP A 123 -2.66 21.34 -11.41
C TRP A 123 -2.47 20.07 -12.25
N LEU A 124 -3.54 19.33 -12.56
CA LEU A 124 -3.47 18.17 -13.46
C LEU A 124 -2.92 18.53 -14.84
N HIS A 125 -3.31 19.69 -15.39
CA HIS A 125 -2.76 20.20 -16.65
C HIS A 125 -1.25 20.46 -16.56
N THR A 126 -0.76 20.99 -15.43
CA THR A 126 0.69 21.15 -15.22
C THR A 126 1.46 19.84 -15.12
N LYS A 127 0.75 18.72 -14.89
CA LYS A 127 1.29 17.37 -14.82
C LYS A 127 1.13 16.58 -16.13
N GLY A 128 0.68 17.22 -17.21
CA GLY A 128 0.53 16.58 -18.52
C GLY A 128 -0.71 15.73 -18.66
N TYR A 129 -1.73 15.96 -17.82
CA TYR A 129 -3.04 15.34 -17.97
C TYR A 129 -4.01 16.34 -18.56
N THR A 130 -4.85 15.90 -19.50
CA THR A 130 -6.11 16.59 -19.74
C THR A 130 -7.04 16.31 -18.55
N ALA A 131 -7.87 17.27 -18.19
CA ALA A 131 -8.92 17.09 -17.19
C ALA A 131 -9.98 18.19 -17.38
N SER A 132 -11.21 17.93 -16.95
CA SER A 132 -12.32 18.86 -17.00
C SER A 132 -13.18 18.75 -15.75
N ILE A 133 -13.82 19.85 -15.36
CA ILE A 133 -14.80 19.87 -14.28
C ILE A 133 -16.20 19.88 -14.86
N ILE A 134 -17.08 19.13 -14.20
CA ILE A 134 -18.51 19.19 -14.37
C ILE A 134 -19.11 19.53 -13.00
N ASP A 135 -19.83 20.64 -12.91
CA ASP A 135 -20.45 21.12 -11.66
C ASP A 135 -21.76 20.36 -11.33
N ARG A 136 -21.72 19.03 -11.44
CA ARG A 136 -22.79 18.09 -11.04
C ARG A 136 -22.26 16.66 -10.89
N PRO A 137 -23.03 15.77 -10.26
CA PRO A 137 -22.86 14.33 -10.37
C PRO A 137 -22.93 13.85 -11.82
N LEU A 138 -22.21 12.76 -12.11
CA LEU A 138 -22.38 12.03 -13.36
C LEU A 138 -23.56 11.07 -13.24
N THR A 139 -24.18 10.76 -14.38
CA THR A 139 -25.15 9.66 -14.50
C THR A 139 -24.44 8.32 -14.59
N THR A 140 -25.10 7.21 -14.24
CA THR A 140 -24.64 5.82 -14.44
C THR A 140 -24.01 5.64 -15.82
N THR A 141 -24.69 6.10 -16.88
CA THR A 141 -24.19 5.94 -18.26
C THR A 141 -22.88 6.69 -18.49
N GLU A 142 -22.74 7.91 -17.94
CA GLU A 142 -21.50 8.69 -18.05
C GLU A 142 -20.36 8.07 -17.23
N ILE A 143 -20.65 7.52 -16.05
CA ILE A 143 -19.67 6.82 -15.21
C ILE A 143 -19.11 5.61 -15.96
N LYS A 144 -20.00 4.73 -16.43
CA LYS A 144 -19.62 3.53 -17.19
C LYS A 144 -18.80 3.85 -18.42
N ALA A 145 -19.25 4.81 -19.23
CA ALA A 145 -18.60 5.19 -20.48
C ALA A 145 -17.16 5.67 -20.29
N ARG A 146 -16.82 6.16 -19.10
CA ARG A 146 -15.50 6.66 -18.74
C ARG A 146 -14.64 5.59 -18.07
N LEU A 147 -15.19 4.88 -17.08
CA LEU A 147 -14.48 3.79 -16.44
C LEU A 147 -14.10 2.69 -17.43
N ASP A 148 -14.99 2.34 -18.38
CA ASP A 148 -14.71 1.36 -19.43
C ASP A 148 -13.57 1.77 -20.37
N LYS A 149 -13.26 3.07 -20.44
CA LYS A 149 -12.13 3.63 -21.19
C LYS A 149 -10.89 3.83 -20.33
N SER A 150 -10.88 3.29 -19.12
CA SER A 150 -9.82 3.50 -18.13
C SER A 150 -9.63 4.97 -17.76
N GLU A 151 -10.69 5.78 -17.76
CA GLU A 151 -10.62 7.19 -17.33
C GLU A 151 -11.02 7.30 -15.84
N PRO A 152 -10.11 7.66 -14.93
CA PRO A 152 -10.46 7.90 -13.53
C PRO A 152 -11.44 9.07 -13.39
N ILE A 153 -12.27 8.97 -12.36
CA ILE A 153 -13.25 10.00 -12.00
C ILE A 153 -13.01 10.38 -10.54
N ILE A 154 -12.82 11.68 -10.28
CA ILE A 154 -12.73 12.20 -8.91
C ILE A 154 -14.05 12.87 -8.58
N THR A 155 -14.71 12.39 -7.53
CA THR A 155 -15.96 12.95 -7.02
C THR A 155 -15.65 13.97 -5.92
N VAL A 156 -16.37 15.09 -5.93
CA VAL A 156 -16.26 16.13 -4.91
C VAL A 156 -17.62 16.31 -4.25
N PHE A 157 -17.60 16.23 -2.93
CA PHE A 157 -18.78 16.25 -2.08
C PHE A 157 -18.79 17.50 -1.20
N ASP A 158 -19.96 18.11 -1.11
CA ASP A 158 -20.26 19.11 -0.11
C ASP A 158 -20.95 18.44 1.08
N ASN A 159 -20.57 18.88 2.28
CA ASN A 159 -21.27 18.56 3.50
C ASN A 159 -22.05 19.79 3.97
N ALA A 160 -23.38 19.69 3.98
CA ALA A 160 -24.28 20.78 4.39
C ALA A 160 -24.35 20.96 5.92
N ASN A 161 -23.84 19.99 6.71
CA ASN A 161 -23.83 20.07 8.15
C ASN A 161 -22.74 21.04 8.64
N ALA A 162 -23.16 22.15 9.28
CA ALA A 162 -22.27 23.16 9.83
C ALA A 162 -21.29 22.59 10.89
N ASP A 163 -21.70 21.56 11.63
CA ASP A 163 -20.85 20.86 12.61
C ASP A 163 -19.91 19.83 11.95
N SER A 164 -19.92 19.72 10.61
CA SER A 164 -19.00 18.92 9.79
C SER A 164 -18.18 19.78 8.83
N TRP A 165 -18.06 21.09 9.09
CA TRP A 165 -17.40 22.06 8.19
C TRP A 165 -15.95 21.69 7.82
N LEU A 166 -15.26 20.95 8.68
CA LEU A 166 -13.89 20.47 8.44
C LEU A 166 -13.80 19.53 7.20
N TRP A 167 -14.94 18.98 6.77
CA TRP A 167 -15.10 18.06 5.66
C TRP A 167 -15.90 18.65 4.48
N LYS A 168 -16.00 19.99 4.39
CA LYS A 168 -16.87 20.67 3.40
C LYS A 168 -16.50 20.43 1.93
N ASN A 169 -15.25 20.10 1.61
CA ASN A 169 -14.79 19.76 0.25
C ASN A 169 -14.20 18.34 0.21
N TYR A 170 -14.99 17.38 0.70
CA TYR A 170 -14.55 16.00 0.75
C TYR A 170 -14.47 15.40 -0.65
N ALA A 171 -13.57 14.45 -0.89
CA ALA A 171 -13.36 13.90 -2.23
C ALA A 171 -13.08 12.40 -2.20
N GLY A 172 -13.48 11.73 -3.29
CA GLY A 172 -13.26 10.32 -3.52
C GLY A 172 -12.82 10.01 -4.95
N VAL A 173 -12.35 8.79 -5.16
CA VAL A 173 -12.04 8.24 -6.50
C VAL A 173 -13.09 7.18 -6.81
N LEU A 174 -13.85 7.40 -7.88
CA LEU A 174 -14.72 6.38 -8.45
C LEU A 174 -13.85 5.49 -9.34
N TYR A 175 -13.74 4.21 -8.99
CA TYR A 175 -12.75 3.31 -9.57
C TYR A 175 -13.35 2.02 -10.17
N ALA A 176 -14.59 1.67 -9.80
CA ALA A 176 -15.25 0.47 -10.26
C ALA A 176 -16.75 0.69 -10.45
N HIS A 177 -17.34 -0.17 -11.28
CA HIS A 177 -18.78 -0.29 -11.45
C HIS A 177 -19.18 -1.75 -11.70
N ASP A 178 -20.42 -2.11 -11.39
CA ASP A 178 -20.96 -3.44 -11.64
C ASP A 178 -22.23 -3.44 -12.50
N ASP A 179 -22.46 -4.53 -13.21
CA ASP A 179 -23.73 -4.84 -13.85
C ASP A 179 -24.23 -6.19 -13.32
N VAL A 180 -25.35 -6.17 -12.60
CA VAL A 180 -26.02 -7.38 -12.11
C VAL A 180 -27.23 -7.65 -12.99
N GLU A 181 -27.25 -8.80 -13.67
CA GLU A 181 -28.38 -9.28 -14.46
C GLU A 181 -29.07 -10.44 -13.72
N THR A 182 -30.36 -10.30 -13.43
CA THR A 182 -31.12 -11.29 -12.63
C THR A 182 -32.00 -12.25 -13.46
N GLY A 183 -31.77 -12.35 -14.76
CA GLY A 183 -32.51 -13.28 -15.64
C GLY A 183 -33.97 -12.90 -15.93
N THR A 184 -34.45 -11.75 -15.45
CA THR A 184 -35.77 -11.18 -15.77
C THR A 184 -35.62 -9.88 -16.57
N ALA A 185 -36.63 -9.54 -17.38
CA ALA A 185 -36.58 -8.38 -18.28
C ALA A 185 -36.49 -7.01 -17.57
N GLU A 186 -36.71 -6.96 -16.26
CA GLU A 186 -36.70 -5.75 -15.42
C GLU A 186 -35.44 -5.62 -14.54
N GLY A 187 -34.49 -6.55 -14.62
CA GLY A 187 -33.52 -6.79 -13.54
C GLY A 187 -32.05 -6.46 -13.81
N LYS A 188 -31.73 -5.29 -14.38
CA LYS A 188 -30.35 -4.77 -14.39
C LYS A 188 -30.14 -3.82 -13.22
N LEU A 189 -29.41 -4.26 -12.20
CA LEU A 189 -28.97 -3.40 -11.08
C LEU A 189 -27.53 -2.97 -11.34
N HIS A 190 -27.26 -1.68 -11.18
CA HIS A 190 -25.95 -1.08 -11.36
C HIS A 190 -25.53 -0.35 -10.10
N ALA A 191 -24.30 -0.59 -9.67
CA ALA A 191 -23.65 0.14 -8.60
C ALA A 191 -22.26 0.63 -9.03
N SER A 192 -21.90 1.82 -8.54
CA SER A 192 -20.58 2.43 -8.69
C SER A 192 -19.91 2.57 -7.33
N PHE A 193 -18.60 2.32 -7.30
CA PHE A 193 -17.81 2.26 -6.06
C PHE A 193 -16.86 3.46 -5.97
N ILE A 194 -16.93 4.19 -4.85
CA ILE A 194 -16.15 5.38 -4.57
C ILE A 194 -15.25 5.11 -3.36
N LYS A 195 -13.94 5.23 -3.55
CA LYS A 195 -12.94 5.10 -2.48
C LYS A 195 -12.56 6.45 -1.91
N THR A 196 -12.51 6.59 -0.59
CA THR A 196 -12.29 7.88 0.09
C THR A 196 -11.26 7.83 1.22
N VAL A 197 -10.69 9.00 1.56
CA VAL A 197 -9.69 9.12 2.65
C VAL A 197 -10.41 9.19 4.00
N ASN A 198 -10.22 8.23 4.90
CA ASN A 198 -10.81 8.19 6.25
C ASN A 198 -12.28 7.79 6.37
N PHE A 199 -13.06 7.67 5.28
CA PHE A 199 -14.47 7.18 5.34
C PHE A 199 -14.70 5.85 4.61
N GLY A 200 -13.64 5.19 4.12
CA GLY A 200 -13.73 3.88 3.48
C GLY A 200 -14.27 3.94 2.05
N GLU A 201 -15.17 3.01 1.70
CA GLU A 201 -15.78 2.93 0.38
C GLU A 201 -17.28 3.22 0.45
N ALA A 202 -17.78 4.01 -0.50
CA ALA A 202 -19.21 4.25 -0.70
C ALA A 202 -19.70 3.56 -1.98
N ILE A 203 -20.97 3.15 -1.94
CA ILE A 203 -21.68 2.54 -3.07
C ILE A 203 -22.77 3.52 -3.51
N VAL A 204 -22.85 3.77 -4.82
CA VAL A 204 -23.89 4.60 -5.42
C VAL A 204 -24.65 3.76 -6.44
N ASN A 205 -25.95 3.56 -6.22
CA ASN A 205 -26.81 2.79 -7.12
C ASN A 205 -27.38 3.67 -8.24
N ASP A 206 -27.88 3.04 -9.30
CA ASP A 206 -28.49 3.71 -10.44
C ASP A 206 -29.59 4.71 -10.01
N GLY A 207 -29.50 5.94 -10.53
CA GLY A 207 -30.42 7.03 -10.23
C GLY A 207 -30.25 7.68 -8.85
N GLN A 208 -29.25 7.27 -8.06
CA GLN A 208 -28.95 7.82 -6.73
C GLN A 208 -27.76 8.80 -6.73
N GLU A 209 -27.10 9.05 -7.86
CA GLU A 209 -25.86 9.85 -7.93
C GLU A 209 -26.08 11.31 -7.53
N ALA A 210 -27.29 11.84 -7.78
CA ALA A 210 -27.69 13.19 -7.38
C ALA A 210 -28.28 13.26 -5.96
N GLN A 211 -28.46 12.12 -5.31
CA GLN A 211 -28.95 12.05 -3.94
C GLN A 211 -27.79 12.24 -2.95
N GLU A 212 -28.14 12.51 -1.70
CA GLU A 212 -27.17 12.55 -0.63
C GLU A 212 -26.68 11.15 -0.30
N ILE A 213 -25.37 10.99 -0.28
CA ILE A 213 -24.72 9.72 0.01
C ILE A 213 -24.29 9.73 1.47
N LYS A 214 -24.45 8.57 2.12
CA LYS A 214 -23.85 8.30 3.41
C LYS A 214 -22.65 7.40 3.18
N PHE A 215 -21.51 7.79 3.73
CA PHE A 215 -20.43 6.83 3.89
C PHE A 215 -20.86 5.84 4.99
N PRO A 216 -20.64 4.53 4.81
CA PRO A 216 -21.05 3.55 5.79
C PRO A 216 -20.50 3.93 7.17
N GLU A 217 -21.29 3.67 8.23
CA GLU A 217 -20.80 3.80 9.60
C GLU A 217 -19.53 2.97 9.72
N LEU A 218 -18.39 3.63 9.70
CA LEU A 218 -17.18 2.99 10.18
C LEU A 218 -17.51 2.60 11.63
N GLN A 219 -17.27 1.34 12.01
CA GLN A 219 -17.34 0.92 13.42
C GLN A 219 -16.50 1.83 14.35
N ASN A 220 -15.65 2.67 13.75
CA ASN A 220 -14.73 3.63 14.34
C ASN A 220 -15.02 5.08 13.91
N SER A 221 -16.24 5.41 13.50
CA SER A 221 -16.60 6.78 13.13
C SER A 221 -16.44 7.72 14.32
N THR A 222 -15.62 8.74 14.10
CA THR A 222 -15.05 9.61 15.12
C THR A 222 -16.06 10.46 15.87
N ASP A 223 -17.22 10.72 15.25
CA ASP A 223 -18.39 11.40 15.82
C ASP A 223 -19.67 10.79 15.17
N PRO A 224 -20.68 10.35 15.94
CA PRO A 224 -21.96 9.91 15.42
C PRO A 224 -22.67 10.95 14.55
N ASN A 225 -22.43 12.25 14.78
CA ASN A 225 -22.98 13.31 13.92
C ASN A 225 -22.28 13.37 12.56
N GLN A 226 -20.99 13.00 12.49
CA GLN A 226 -20.27 12.88 11.22
C GLN A 226 -20.67 11.59 10.49
N ALA A 227 -20.94 10.50 11.20
CA ALA A 227 -21.46 9.25 10.64
C ALA A 227 -22.87 9.45 10.03
N ALA A 228 -23.69 10.28 10.67
CA ALA A 228 -25.01 10.66 10.18
C ALA A 228 -24.96 11.73 9.09
N ALA A 229 -23.79 12.33 8.81
CA ALA A 229 -23.69 13.42 7.86
C ALA A 229 -23.97 12.92 6.44
N GLN A 230 -24.74 13.73 5.73
CA GLN A 230 -25.12 13.51 4.34
C GLN A 230 -24.21 14.33 3.44
N TYR A 231 -23.58 13.63 2.50
CA TYR A 231 -22.65 14.22 1.56
C TYR A 231 -23.34 14.34 0.22
N LYS A 232 -23.47 15.56 -0.27
CA LYS A 232 -24.04 15.84 -1.59
C LYS A 232 -22.91 15.85 -2.60
N TRP A 233 -22.98 14.99 -3.62
CA TRP A 233 -22.05 15.08 -4.75
C TRP A 233 -22.38 16.36 -5.55
N VAL A 234 -21.43 17.30 -5.60
CA VAL A 234 -21.64 18.63 -6.20
C VAL A 234 -20.79 18.89 -7.43
N SER A 235 -19.65 18.22 -7.56
CA SER A 235 -18.73 18.43 -8.68
C SER A 235 -17.99 17.14 -9.01
N THR A 236 -17.63 17.00 -10.27
CA THR A 236 -16.87 15.87 -10.80
C THR A 236 -15.68 16.36 -11.60
N ILE A 237 -14.49 15.85 -11.29
CA ILE A 237 -13.32 16.01 -12.16
C ILE A 237 -13.20 14.75 -13.00
N THR A 238 -13.13 14.92 -14.31
CA THR A 238 -13.23 13.83 -15.28
C THR A 238 -12.38 14.09 -16.52
N GLY A 239 -12.36 13.13 -17.44
CA GLY A 239 -11.50 13.17 -18.62
C GLY A 239 -10.01 13.20 -18.25
N ILE A 240 -9.67 12.61 -17.10
CA ILE A 240 -8.31 12.50 -16.59
C ILE A 240 -7.58 11.47 -17.45
N LYS A 241 -6.80 11.95 -18.41
CA LYS A 241 -5.99 11.14 -19.31
C LYS A 241 -4.74 11.93 -19.67
N ARG A 242 -3.68 11.24 -20.09
CA ARG A 242 -2.50 11.96 -20.56
C ARG A 242 -2.82 12.78 -21.78
N ASP A 243 -2.25 13.98 -21.80
CA ASP A 243 -2.22 14.82 -22.99
C ASP A 243 -1.13 14.29 -23.93
N PRO A 244 -1.48 13.72 -25.10
CA PRO A 244 -0.49 13.20 -26.05
C PRO A 244 0.45 14.29 -26.59
N SER A 245 0.09 15.57 -26.47
CA SER A 245 0.95 16.70 -26.87
C SER A 245 2.02 17.06 -25.83
N TRP A 246 1.91 16.52 -24.61
CA TRP A 246 2.81 16.82 -23.50
C TRP A 246 4.18 16.15 -23.63
N GLU A 247 4.20 14.93 -24.16
CA GLU A 247 5.44 14.19 -24.45
C GLU A 247 5.92 14.50 -25.88
N ASN A 248 7.11 15.07 -26.01
CA ASN A 248 7.71 15.37 -27.31
C ASN A 248 9.09 14.73 -27.40
N ALA A 249 9.26 13.85 -28.38
CA ALA A 249 10.55 13.24 -28.70
C ALA A 249 11.19 13.94 -29.91
N GLN A 250 12.42 14.41 -29.75
CA GLN A 250 13.22 15.05 -30.79
C GLN A 250 14.54 14.29 -30.98
N SER A 251 14.86 13.94 -32.22
CA SER A 251 16.18 13.45 -32.57
C SER A 251 17.16 14.61 -32.71
N ILE A 252 18.31 14.50 -32.06
CA ILE A 252 19.44 15.42 -32.17
C ILE A 252 20.45 14.79 -33.11
N LYS A 253 20.75 15.47 -34.22
CA LYS A 253 21.79 15.05 -35.16
C LYS A 253 23.16 15.33 -34.55
N GLY A 254 24.06 14.34 -34.61
CA GLY A 254 25.44 14.50 -34.14
C GLY A 254 26.29 15.41 -35.02
N ASP A 255 27.15 16.20 -34.39
CA ASP A 255 28.23 17.00 -34.94
C ASP A 255 29.41 16.99 -33.95
N LYS A 256 30.37 16.09 -34.17
CA LYS A 256 31.49 15.85 -33.26
C LYS A 256 32.41 17.06 -33.13
N ALA A 257 32.59 17.85 -34.19
CA ALA A 257 33.45 19.05 -34.14
C ALA A 257 32.86 20.09 -33.19
N LYS A 258 31.54 20.24 -33.21
CA LYS A 258 30.79 21.07 -32.25
C LYS A 258 30.62 20.42 -30.88
N GLY A 259 30.96 19.14 -30.71
CA GLY A 259 30.75 18.40 -29.47
C GLY A 259 29.31 17.96 -29.20
N VAL A 260 28.51 17.86 -30.26
CA VAL A 260 27.14 17.33 -30.23
C VAL A 260 27.17 15.89 -30.70
N PHE A 261 26.58 14.97 -29.95
CA PHE A 261 26.51 13.57 -30.31
C PHE A 261 25.07 13.16 -30.64
N ALA A 262 24.92 12.18 -31.52
CA ALA A 262 23.59 11.71 -31.91
C ALA A 262 22.83 11.20 -30.68
N SER A 263 21.62 11.71 -30.48
CA SER A 263 20.79 11.36 -29.31
C SER A 263 19.31 11.56 -29.59
N LYS A 264 18.49 11.00 -28.71
CA LYS A 264 17.05 11.22 -28.65
C LYS A 264 16.76 11.98 -27.37
N LEU A 265 16.19 13.17 -27.50
CA LEU A 265 15.71 13.98 -26.39
C LEU A 265 14.20 13.77 -26.26
N THR A 266 13.75 13.26 -25.13
CA THR A 266 12.35 13.19 -24.77
C THR A 266 12.06 14.30 -23.77
N LYS A 267 11.08 15.16 -24.03
CA LYS A 267 10.61 16.19 -23.09
C LYS A 267 9.20 15.86 -22.63
N ALA A 268 8.93 16.12 -21.36
CA ALA A 268 7.60 16.01 -20.76
C ALA A 268 7.45 17.11 -19.70
N GLY A 269 6.68 18.14 -20.03
CA GLY A 269 6.59 19.35 -19.22
C GLY A 269 7.94 20.03 -18.99
N THR A 270 8.33 20.16 -17.72
CA THR A 270 9.62 20.75 -17.30
C THR A 270 10.77 19.74 -17.30
N GLN A 271 10.44 18.47 -17.45
CA GLN A 271 11.38 17.36 -17.41
C GLN A 271 11.84 17.01 -18.83
N SER A 272 13.02 16.42 -18.90
CA SER A 272 13.48 15.79 -20.13
C SER A 272 14.36 14.59 -19.81
N GLN A 273 14.64 13.77 -20.80
CA GLN A 273 15.62 12.70 -20.75
C GLN A 273 16.34 12.69 -22.08
N VAL A 274 17.66 12.45 -22.05
CA VAL A 274 18.45 12.23 -23.26
C VAL A 274 18.97 10.80 -23.29
N ASP A 275 18.74 10.12 -24.40
CA ASP A 275 19.31 8.82 -24.71
C ASP A 275 20.29 8.97 -25.87
N PHE A 276 21.59 8.78 -25.61
CA PHE A 276 22.61 8.86 -26.64
C PHE A 276 22.52 7.64 -27.58
N THR A 277 22.36 7.92 -28.88
CA THR A 277 22.29 6.92 -29.94
C THR A 277 23.60 6.80 -30.73
N ASP A 278 24.56 7.68 -30.46
CA ASP A 278 25.90 7.62 -31.05
C ASP A 278 26.62 6.31 -30.63
N PRO A 279 26.97 5.44 -31.59
CA PRO A 279 27.60 4.15 -31.28
C PRO A 279 28.91 4.26 -30.51
N ALA A 280 29.66 5.36 -30.67
CA ALA A 280 30.91 5.57 -29.94
C ALA A 280 30.64 5.82 -28.45
N ILE A 281 29.57 6.55 -28.13
CA ILE A 281 29.12 6.74 -26.75
C ILE A 281 28.58 5.43 -26.20
N THR A 282 27.71 4.72 -26.94
CA THR A 282 27.18 3.42 -26.48
C THR A 282 28.30 2.42 -26.21
N LYS A 283 29.34 2.38 -27.06
CA LYS A 283 30.54 1.55 -26.85
C LYS A 283 31.33 1.97 -25.62
N LEU A 284 31.50 3.28 -25.39
CA LEU A 284 32.16 3.81 -24.20
C LEU A 284 31.38 3.47 -22.92
N LEU A 285 30.05 3.52 -22.99
CA LEU A 285 29.13 3.13 -21.92
C LEU A 285 29.08 1.62 -21.70
N ASN A 286 29.45 0.81 -22.69
CA ASN A 286 29.52 -0.66 -22.62
C ASN A 286 30.84 -1.19 -22.03
N LYS A 287 31.52 -0.37 -21.23
CA LYS A 287 32.44 -0.77 -20.14
C LYS A 287 33.72 -1.53 -20.56
N TYR A 288 34.89 -0.88 -20.44
CA TYR A 288 36.19 -1.54 -20.58
C TYR A 288 36.45 -2.57 -19.45
N PRO A 289 37.15 -3.70 -19.74
CA PRO A 289 37.48 -4.71 -18.74
C PRO A 289 38.32 -4.16 -17.57
N ALA A 290 38.02 -4.64 -16.36
CA ALA A 290 38.56 -4.18 -15.08
C ALA A 290 40.09 -4.25 -14.90
N SER A 291 40.79 -4.99 -15.77
CA SER A 291 42.19 -5.36 -15.60
C SER A 291 43.22 -4.30 -16.03
N ALA A 292 42.83 -3.17 -16.60
CA ALA A 292 43.76 -2.11 -17.01
C ALA A 292 44.38 -1.40 -15.78
N LYS A 293 45.72 -1.39 -15.69
CA LYS A 293 46.50 -0.76 -14.58
C LYS A 293 46.46 0.78 -14.56
N GLU A 294 45.81 1.41 -15.53
CA GLU A 294 45.79 2.86 -15.73
C GLU A 294 44.91 3.58 -14.68
N HIS A 295 45.33 4.78 -14.26
CA HIS A 295 44.56 5.65 -13.36
C HIS A 295 43.25 6.10 -14.02
N LYS A 296 42.14 5.93 -13.31
CA LYS A 296 40.78 6.17 -13.82
C LYS A 296 40.55 7.60 -14.30
N THR A 297 41.12 8.59 -13.59
CA THR A 297 41.06 10.01 -13.95
C THR A 297 41.69 10.26 -15.33
N LYS A 298 42.88 9.68 -15.58
CA LYS A 298 43.59 9.79 -16.86
C LYS A 298 42.78 9.13 -17.97
N PHE A 299 42.26 7.93 -17.71
CA PHE A 299 41.50 7.16 -18.68
C PHE A 299 40.18 7.85 -19.07
N ALA A 300 39.45 8.42 -18.11
CA ALA A 300 38.23 9.17 -18.39
C ALA A 300 38.51 10.43 -19.23
N ALA A 301 39.59 11.15 -18.94
CA ALA A 301 40.00 12.33 -19.72
C ALA A 301 40.36 11.95 -21.17
N VAL A 302 41.20 10.94 -21.36
CA VAL A 302 41.58 10.44 -22.70
C VAL A 302 40.36 9.94 -23.47
N SER A 303 39.50 9.15 -22.81
CA SER A 303 38.31 8.57 -23.40
C SER A 303 37.33 9.61 -23.94
N LEU A 304 37.17 10.73 -23.21
CA LEU A 304 36.30 11.80 -23.67
C LEU A 304 36.83 12.45 -24.94
N ILE A 305 38.11 12.84 -24.96
CA ILE A 305 38.72 13.50 -26.13
C ILE A 305 38.68 12.59 -27.36
N ASN A 306 38.91 11.30 -27.17
CA ASN A 306 38.83 10.30 -28.23
C ASN A 306 37.45 10.18 -28.90
N LEU A 307 36.38 10.68 -28.27
CA LEU A 307 35.06 10.78 -28.93
C LEU A 307 35.01 11.87 -30.01
N TYR A 308 35.88 12.87 -29.92
CA TYR A 308 35.97 14.01 -30.84
C TYR A 308 37.01 13.80 -31.94
N GLU A 309 38.00 12.94 -31.68
CA GLU A 309 39.07 12.57 -32.62
C GLU A 309 38.60 11.49 -33.61
N ASP A 310 39.19 11.49 -34.80
CA ASP A 310 39.03 10.37 -35.74
C ASP A 310 39.89 9.16 -35.35
N ALA A 311 39.80 8.06 -36.11
CA ALA A 311 40.53 6.83 -35.82
C ALA A 311 42.06 6.96 -35.91
N GLN A 312 42.59 7.93 -36.66
CA GLN A 312 44.02 8.16 -36.85
C GLN A 312 44.62 9.07 -35.77
N HIS A 313 43.79 9.89 -35.11
CA HIS A 313 44.22 10.89 -34.13
C HIS A 313 43.90 10.53 -32.67
N GLN A 314 43.47 9.30 -32.41
CA GLN A 314 43.21 8.79 -31.06
C GLN A 314 44.42 8.97 -30.13
N LYS A 315 44.15 9.41 -28.89
CA LYS A 315 45.14 9.58 -27.83
C LYS A 315 45.14 8.41 -26.87
N THR A 316 46.25 8.24 -26.17
CA THR A 316 46.46 7.22 -25.13
C THR A 316 46.74 7.88 -23.78
N VAL A 317 46.61 7.10 -22.70
CA VAL A 317 47.05 7.55 -21.36
C VAL A 317 48.53 7.91 -21.33
N LYS A 318 49.36 7.21 -22.12
CA LYS A 318 50.80 7.47 -22.23
C LYS A 318 51.09 8.84 -22.85
N ASP A 319 50.24 9.31 -23.77
CA ASP A 319 50.41 10.64 -24.38
C ASP A 319 50.17 11.76 -23.36
N LEU A 320 49.13 11.61 -22.52
CA LEU A 320 48.89 12.50 -21.39
C LEU A 320 50.06 12.49 -20.39
N GLU A 321 50.56 11.31 -20.03
CA GLU A 321 51.68 11.16 -19.11
C GLU A 321 52.98 11.79 -19.64
N SER A 322 53.22 11.62 -20.95
CA SER A 322 54.39 12.20 -21.64
C SER A 322 54.30 13.72 -21.70
N PHE A 323 53.13 14.27 -22.00
CA PHE A 323 52.88 15.72 -21.99
C PHE A 323 53.14 16.32 -20.60
N LEU A 324 52.64 15.67 -19.55
CA LEU A 324 52.78 16.13 -18.17
C LEU A 324 54.15 15.81 -17.55
N LYS A 325 54.96 14.97 -18.20
CA LYS A 325 56.25 14.45 -17.68
C LYS A 325 56.10 13.77 -16.31
N ILE A 326 55.07 12.94 -16.16
CA ILE A 326 54.77 12.24 -14.90
C ILE A 326 54.90 10.72 -15.04
N ALA A 327 55.14 10.03 -13.92
CA ALA A 327 55.15 8.57 -13.90
C ALA A 327 53.72 8.00 -14.05
N PRO A 328 53.58 6.74 -14.53
CA PRO A 328 52.28 6.10 -14.66
C PRO A 328 51.46 6.07 -13.36
N THR A 329 52.12 5.96 -12.21
CA THR A 329 51.52 5.92 -10.87
C THR A 329 51.14 7.28 -10.28
N THR A 330 51.50 8.39 -10.93
CA THR A 330 51.25 9.74 -10.45
C THR A 330 49.83 10.19 -10.81
N PHE A 331 49.09 10.73 -9.83
CA PHE A 331 47.76 11.34 -10.06
C PHE A 331 47.87 12.63 -10.88
N VAL A 332 46.87 12.87 -11.74
CA VAL A 332 46.77 14.11 -12.55
C VAL A 332 45.84 15.09 -11.87
N THR A 333 46.23 16.36 -11.74
CA THR A 333 45.35 17.40 -11.20
C THR A 333 44.33 17.84 -12.24
N SER A 334 43.25 18.46 -11.77
CA SER A 334 42.22 19.00 -12.67
C SER A 334 42.77 20.08 -13.61
N GLN A 335 43.73 20.89 -13.15
CA GLN A 335 44.40 21.89 -13.98
C GLN A 335 45.27 21.24 -15.08
N GLN A 336 45.97 20.15 -14.76
CA GLN A 336 46.78 19.42 -15.74
C GLN A 336 45.94 18.84 -16.88
N ILE A 337 44.70 18.39 -16.59
CA ILE A 337 43.77 17.92 -17.62
C ILE A 337 43.30 19.07 -18.51
N ILE A 338 42.97 20.23 -17.91
CA ILE A 338 42.59 21.45 -18.64
C ILE A 338 43.71 21.88 -19.59
N ASP A 339 44.95 21.92 -19.10
CA ASP A 339 46.11 22.35 -19.89
C ASP A 339 46.37 21.38 -21.04
N TRP A 340 46.18 20.08 -20.82
CA TRP A 340 46.29 19.07 -21.87
C TRP A 340 45.20 19.22 -22.93
N TYR A 341 43.94 19.44 -22.56
CA TYR A 341 42.85 19.67 -23.53
C TYR A 341 43.11 20.91 -24.38
N LYS A 342 43.59 22.00 -23.78
CA LYS A 342 43.98 23.21 -24.51
C LYS A 342 45.14 22.96 -25.46
N TYR A 343 46.14 22.20 -25.03
CA TYR A 343 47.27 21.79 -25.87
C TYR A 343 46.82 20.97 -27.09
N LEU A 344 45.83 20.10 -26.92
CA LEU A 344 45.22 19.32 -27.99
C LEU A 344 44.30 20.14 -28.92
N GLY A 345 44.11 21.43 -28.66
CA GLY A 345 43.28 22.29 -29.51
C GLY A 345 41.78 22.13 -29.24
N PHE A 346 41.38 21.94 -27.98
CA PHE A 346 39.98 21.99 -27.57
C PHE A 346 39.63 23.31 -26.87
N ASP A 347 38.45 23.83 -27.17
CA ASP A 347 37.80 24.90 -26.42
C ASP A 347 36.69 24.30 -25.53
N PHE A 348 36.54 24.83 -24.31
CA PHE A 348 35.55 24.38 -23.34
C PHE A 348 35.36 25.42 -22.24
N ASP A 349 34.25 25.30 -21.53
CA ASP A 349 33.91 26.13 -20.38
C ASP A 349 34.12 25.34 -19.08
N VAL A 350 34.34 26.05 -17.96
CA VAL A 350 34.64 25.45 -16.66
C VAL A 350 33.69 25.99 -15.59
N TYR A 351 33.02 25.07 -14.89
CA TYR A 351 32.27 25.39 -13.67
C TYR A 351 33.04 24.88 -12.45
N LYS A 352 33.38 25.74 -11.50
CA LYS A 352 34.10 25.36 -10.27
C LYS A 352 33.11 24.87 -9.20
N GLY A 353 33.40 23.74 -8.57
CA GLY A 353 32.53 23.07 -7.60
C GLY A 353 31.44 22.22 -8.24
N ARG A 354 30.37 21.96 -7.48
CA ARG A 354 29.20 21.19 -7.96
C ARG A 354 28.40 21.97 -8.99
N ALA A 355 28.40 21.50 -10.23
CA ALA A 355 27.55 22.03 -11.29
C ALA A 355 26.06 21.95 -10.90
N PRO A 356 25.26 23.02 -11.06
CA PRO A 356 23.84 23.00 -10.72
C PRO A 356 23.04 22.13 -11.71
N MET A 357 21.91 21.59 -11.25
CA MET A 357 20.99 20.75 -12.04
C MET A 357 20.63 21.38 -13.40
N ALA A 358 20.39 22.69 -13.41
CA ALA A 358 20.03 23.41 -14.63
C ALA A 358 21.16 23.41 -15.67
N LEU A 359 22.42 23.46 -15.24
CA LEU A 359 23.57 23.40 -16.13
C LEU A 359 23.74 22.00 -16.70
N THR A 360 23.74 20.96 -15.87
CA THR A 360 23.88 19.56 -16.33
C THR A 360 22.76 19.17 -17.28
N LYS A 361 21.52 19.58 -16.97
CA LYS A 361 20.36 19.43 -17.86
C LYS A 361 20.54 20.16 -19.19
N ALA A 362 20.91 21.44 -19.16
CA ALA A 362 21.09 22.23 -20.38
C ALA A 362 22.17 21.68 -21.31
N ILE A 363 23.24 21.10 -20.75
CA ILE A 363 24.30 20.42 -21.51
C ILE A 363 23.73 19.17 -22.21
N ASN A 364 23.13 18.27 -21.44
CA ASN A 364 22.65 16.99 -21.95
C ASN A 364 21.46 17.13 -22.92
N ASP A 365 20.55 18.08 -22.69
CA ASP A 365 19.43 18.39 -23.58
C ASP A 365 19.88 18.84 -24.99
N LYS A 366 21.14 19.26 -25.16
CA LYS A 366 21.71 19.59 -26.47
C LYS A 366 22.53 18.45 -27.08
N GLY A 367 22.43 17.24 -26.53
CA GLY A 367 23.22 16.09 -26.98
C GLY A 367 24.71 16.25 -26.69
N ARG A 368 25.07 17.01 -25.66
CA ARG A 368 26.48 17.26 -25.28
C ARG A 368 26.84 16.49 -24.02
N LEU A 369 28.11 16.14 -23.89
CA LEU A 369 28.70 15.49 -22.72
C LEU A 369 29.42 16.52 -21.84
N TYR A 370 29.61 16.20 -20.56
CA TYR A 370 30.48 16.95 -19.66
C TYR A 370 31.42 16.02 -18.88
N LEU A 371 32.57 16.55 -18.44
CA LEU A 371 33.51 15.86 -17.56
C LEU A 371 33.46 16.47 -16.18
N THR A 372 33.06 15.72 -15.16
CA THR A 372 33.20 16.15 -13.76
C THR A 372 34.46 15.55 -13.16
N LEU A 373 35.27 16.40 -12.55
CA LEU A 373 36.49 16.07 -11.84
C LEU A 373 36.22 16.12 -10.35
N PHE A 374 36.65 15.09 -9.62
CA PHE A 374 36.34 14.91 -8.21
C PHE A 374 37.62 14.77 -7.38
N LYS A 375 37.58 15.29 -6.17
CA LYS A 375 38.67 15.24 -5.19
C LYS A 375 38.25 14.45 -3.96
N ALA A 376 39.11 13.55 -3.47
CA ALA A 376 38.82 12.74 -2.29
C ALA A 376 38.65 13.62 -1.03
N GLN A 377 37.74 13.24 -0.14
CA GLN A 377 37.54 13.93 1.15
C GLN A 377 38.58 13.55 2.21
N ASP A 378 39.05 12.30 2.22
CA ASP A 378 40.05 11.80 3.17
C ASP A 378 41.40 11.61 2.48
N ALA A 379 42.46 12.20 3.04
CA ALA A 379 43.84 12.04 2.60
C ALA A 379 44.33 10.58 2.67
N LYS A 380 43.69 9.71 3.48
CA LYS A 380 43.96 8.27 3.55
C LYS A 380 43.46 7.50 2.31
N ASN A 381 42.67 8.14 1.44
CA ASN A 381 42.21 7.51 0.23
C ASN A 381 43.40 7.25 -0.71
N LYS A 382 43.59 5.99 -1.11
CA LYS A 382 44.64 5.62 -2.06
C LYS A 382 44.42 6.29 -3.43
N GLU A 383 43.18 6.62 -3.79
CA GLU A 383 42.82 7.39 -4.99
C GLU A 383 42.50 8.85 -4.59
N GLN A 384 43.45 9.78 -4.79
CA GLN A 384 43.30 11.19 -4.37
C GLN A 384 42.32 11.99 -5.24
N ASN A 385 42.06 11.52 -6.46
CA ASN A 385 41.10 12.10 -7.39
C ASN A 385 40.48 11.05 -8.31
N THR A 386 39.34 11.41 -8.92
CA THR A 386 38.66 10.62 -9.93
C THR A 386 37.91 11.53 -10.91
N ALA A 387 37.39 10.97 -11.99
CA ALA A 387 36.63 11.69 -12.99
C ALA A 387 35.49 10.82 -13.54
N ALA A 388 34.41 11.45 -13.97
CA ALA A 388 33.32 10.76 -14.66
C ALA A 388 32.68 11.61 -15.74
N LEU A 389 32.15 10.90 -16.74
CA LEU A 389 31.44 11.49 -17.86
C LEU A 389 29.96 11.61 -17.51
N GLY A 390 29.46 12.84 -17.59
CA GLY A 390 28.05 13.14 -17.49
C GLY A 390 27.36 12.83 -18.82
N THR A 391 26.67 11.70 -18.87
CA THR A 391 26.00 11.22 -20.10
C THR A 391 24.49 11.30 -20.00
N GLY A 392 23.98 12.09 -19.06
CA GLY A 392 22.56 12.28 -18.83
C GLY A 392 22.29 12.51 -17.35
N TYR A 393 21.03 12.34 -17.01
CA TYR A 393 20.55 12.37 -15.64
C TYR A 393 19.37 11.44 -15.54
N LEU A 394 19.22 10.82 -14.38
CA LEU A 394 18.04 10.07 -14.04
C LEU A 394 17.14 11.02 -13.27
N ASN A 395 16.03 11.38 -13.88
CA ASN A 395 14.91 11.95 -13.17
C ASN A 395 14.02 10.79 -12.69
N ASP A 396 14.46 10.13 -11.63
CA ASP A 396 13.68 9.09 -10.99
C ASP A 396 12.70 9.79 -10.05
N THR A 397 11.43 9.85 -10.39
CA THR A 397 10.41 10.55 -9.60
C THR A 397 10.23 9.96 -8.19
N ALA A 398 10.61 8.69 -7.96
CA ALA A 398 10.65 8.08 -6.64
C ALA A 398 11.91 8.45 -5.85
N ASN A 399 13.05 8.69 -6.51
CA ASN A 399 14.35 8.94 -5.86
C ASN A 399 14.96 10.33 -6.12
N GLY A 400 14.24 11.24 -6.76
CA GLY A 400 14.67 12.58 -7.14
C GLY A 400 15.62 12.66 -8.34
N TYR A 401 16.19 13.85 -8.59
CA TYR A 401 17.16 14.04 -9.66
C TYR A 401 18.53 13.52 -9.21
N ARG A 402 19.14 12.68 -10.06
CA ARG A 402 20.55 12.30 -9.93
C ARG A 402 21.29 12.46 -11.26
N PRO A 403 22.52 13.01 -11.25
CA PRO A 403 23.33 13.03 -12.46
C PRO A 403 23.69 11.60 -12.83
N TYR A 404 23.69 11.28 -14.12
CA TYR A 404 24.10 9.97 -14.60
C TYR A 404 25.57 10.04 -15.02
N TRP A 405 26.42 9.51 -14.15
CA TRP A 405 27.86 9.47 -14.34
C TRP A 405 28.31 8.10 -14.79
N SER A 406 28.99 8.06 -15.93
CA SER A 406 29.73 6.88 -16.36
C SER A 406 31.19 7.01 -15.94
N SER A 407 31.61 6.16 -15.01
CA SER A 407 33.03 5.82 -14.86
C SER A 407 33.34 4.78 -15.92
N VAL A 408 34.21 5.13 -16.87
CA VAL A 408 34.51 4.37 -18.10
C VAL A 408 34.93 2.89 -17.89
N LYS A 409 35.13 2.44 -16.63
CA LYS A 409 35.41 1.05 -16.24
C LYS A 409 34.18 0.30 -15.72
N ALA A 410 34.07 -0.98 -16.06
CA ALA A 410 32.88 -1.80 -15.86
C ALA A 410 32.37 -1.96 -14.42
N GLU A 411 33.30 -2.10 -13.50
CA GLU A 411 33.03 -2.53 -12.13
C GLU A 411 32.80 -1.36 -11.16
N ASP A 412 33.02 -0.13 -11.60
CA ASP A 412 32.93 1.07 -10.77
C ASP A 412 31.81 1.98 -11.25
N THR A 413 31.04 2.54 -10.32
CA THR A 413 30.08 3.62 -10.56
C THR A 413 30.28 4.72 -9.52
N LEU A 414 30.17 5.99 -9.93
CA LEU A 414 30.04 7.13 -9.01
C LEU A 414 28.57 7.47 -8.83
N SER A 415 28.14 7.57 -7.57
CA SER A 415 26.74 7.85 -7.21
C SER A 415 26.66 8.94 -6.14
N PRO A 416 25.64 9.81 -6.19
CA PRO A 416 25.34 10.72 -5.08
C PRO A 416 25.16 9.95 -3.77
N TYR A 417 25.73 10.49 -2.68
CA TYR A 417 25.59 9.99 -1.33
C TYR A 417 24.81 10.97 -0.46
N TYR A 418 23.90 10.42 0.34
CA TYR A 418 23.05 11.17 1.26
C TYR A 418 23.38 10.71 2.68
N ASN A 419 23.76 11.66 3.54
CA ASN A 419 23.96 11.38 4.95
C ASN A 419 22.60 11.35 5.68
N THR A 420 21.83 10.31 5.40
CA THR A 420 20.52 10.04 6.01
C THR A 420 20.52 8.66 6.67
N PRO A 421 19.78 8.47 7.77
CA PRO A 421 19.67 7.15 8.42
C PRO A 421 18.97 6.14 7.49
N LEU A 422 19.30 4.85 7.64
CA LEU A 422 18.68 3.76 6.88
C LEU A 422 17.30 3.38 7.47
N THR A 423 16.36 4.32 7.45
CA THR A 423 14.98 4.16 7.93
C THR A 423 13.97 4.72 6.94
N ALA A 424 12.67 4.43 7.09
CA ALA A 424 11.63 4.96 6.22
C ALA A 424 11.61 6.52 6.18
N ALA A 425 11.78 7.16 7.34
CA ALA A 425 11.91 8.62 7.43
C ALA A 425 13.21 9.12 6.78
N GLY A 426 14.31 8.38 6.93
CA GLY A 426 15.59 8.68 6.27
C GLY A 426 15.50 8.55 4.75
N LEU A 427 14.80 7.53 4.24
CA LEU A 427 14.52 7.35 2.82
C LEU A 427 13.67 8.52 2.27
N LYS A 428 12.59 8.88 2.97
CA LYS A 428 11.77 10.06 2.61
C LYS A 428 12.62 11.33 2.57
N LYS A 429 13.54 11.49 3.53
CA LYS A 429 14.45 12.65 3.55
C LYS A 429 15.44 12.64 2.39
N GLN A 430 15.99 11.48 2.07
CA GLN A 430 16.86 11.30 0.90
C GLN A 430 16.12 11.67 -0.38
N GLN A 431 14.87 11.23 -0.55
CA GLN A 431 14.03 11.55 -1.70
C GLN A 431 13.76 13.06 -1.79
N GLU A 432 13.43 13.73 -0.68
CA GLU A 432 13.28 15.20 -0.63
C GLU A 432 14.54 15.94 -1.08
N LEU A 433 15.70 15.51 -0.60
CA LEU A 433 17.00 16.10 -0.90
C LEU A 433 17.35 15.89 -2.38
N ALA A 434 17.15 14.68 -2.89
CA ALA A 434 17.37 14.36 -4.28
C ALA A 434 16.45 15.13 -5.24
N LYS A 435 15.16 15.33 -4.89
CA LYS A 435 14.22 16.18 -5.65
C LYS A 435 14.73 17.63 -5.77
N LYS A 436 15.55 18.09 -4.83
CA LYS A 436 16.19 19.43 -4.83
C LYS A 436 17.59 19.45 -5.45
N PHE A 437 18.06 18.33 -6.00
CA PHE A 437 19.45 18.16 -6.44
C PHE A 437 20.48 18.43 -5.32
N GLN A 438 20.14 18.05 -4.09
CA GLN A 438 20.97 18.25 -2.90
C GLN A 438 21.44 16.89 -2.40
N TYR A 439 22.74 16.63 -2.45
CA TYR A 439 23.37 15.44 -1.87
C TYR A 439 24.63 15.83 -1.10
N THR A 440 25.06 15.01 -0.15
CA THR A 440 26.18 15.34 0.74
C THR A 440 27.50 15.38 -0.04
N ASN A 441 27.82 14.29 -0.73
CA ASN A 441 29.02 14.12 -1.56
C ASN A 441 28.78 13.00 -2.59
N VAL A 442 29.84 12.52 -3.23
CA VAL A 442 29.79 11.42 -4.19
C VAL A 442 30.54 10.22 -3.64
N GLN A 443 29.93 9.03 -3.72
CA GLN A 443 30.54 7.78 -3.29
C GLN A 443 30.83 6.88 -4.49
N ARG A 444 31.90 6.08 -4.36
CA ARG A 444 32.20 5.00 -5.30
C ARG A 444 31.48 3.71 -4.89
N VAL A 445 30.87 3.05 -5.87
CA VAL A 445 30.16 1.77 -5.70
C VAL A 445 30.81 0.72 -6.61
N LYS A 446 31.10 -0.47 -6.08
CA LYS A 446 31.59 -1.61 -6.87
C LYS A 446 30.55 -2.73 -6.86
N GLY A 447 29.94 -3.01 -8.01
CA GLY A 447 28.75 -3.87 -8.08
C GLY A 447 27.56 -3.24 -7.33
N THR A 448 26.95 -3.98 -6.39
CA THR A 448 25.85 -3.49 -5.53
C THR A 448 26.32 -2.98 -4.17
N TRP A 449 27.61 -3.10 -3.85
CA TRP A 449 28.13 -2.79 -2.51
C TRP A 449 29.02 -1.54 -2.55
N PRO A 450 28.88 -0.63 -1.56
CA PRO A 450 29.84 0.46 -1.38
C PRO A 450 31.24 -0.12 -1.17
N VAL A 451 32.23 0.37 -1.92
CA VAL A 451 33.64 0.10 -1.59
C VAL A 451 33.96 0.93 -0.35
N GLU A 452 34.66 0.36 0.64
CA GLU A 452 35.06 1.03 1.89
C GLU A 452 35.17 2.56 1.74
N LYS A 453 34.23 3.27 2.39
CA LYS A 453 33.97 4.73 2.44
C LYS A 453 34.97 5.63 1.68
N THR A 454 35.00 5.55 0.36
CA THR A 454 35.74 6.51 -0.47
C THR A 454 34.75 7.54 -1.02
N THR A 455 34.70 8.70 -0.35
CA THR A 455 33.85 9.83 -0.72
C THR A 455 34.66 10.91 -1.42
N TYR A 456 34.03 11.59 -2.37
CA TYR A 456 34.62 12.63 -3.19
C TYR A 456 33.72 13.86 -3.25
N ASN A 457 34.32 15.04 -3.35
CA ASN A 457 33.66 16.29 -3.67
C ASN A 457 33.89 16.64 -5.14
N GLU A 458 32.89 17.20 -5.79
CA GLU A 458 33.04 17.79 -7.13
C GLU A 458 33.95 19.00 -7.06
N GLU A 459 35.10 18.93 -7.73
CA GLU A 459 36.06 20.02 -7.80
C GLU A 459 35.71 20.99 -8.94
N MET A 460 35.38 20.45 -10.12
CA MET A 460 34.93 21.23 -11.26
C MET A 460 34.29 20.36 -12.34
N THR A 461 33.53 21.00 -13.24
CA THR A 461 32.94 20.39 -14.42
C THR A 461 33.40 21.12 -15.69
N LEU A 462 33.97 20.39 -16.63
CA LEU A 462 34.28 20.86 -17.99
C LEU A 462 33.07 20.58 -18.90
N TYR A 463 32.60 21.58 -19.61
CA TYR A 463 31.42 21.49 -20.49
C TYR A 463 31.60 22.34 -21.75
N ASN A 464 30.67 22.24 -22.71
CA ASN A 464 30.78 22.88 -24.03
C ASN A 464 32.10 22.56 -24.77
N ILE A 465 32.60 21.34 -24.57
CA ILE A 465 33.83 20.85 -25.19
C ILE A 465 33.63 20.78 -26.71
N ARG A 466 34.57 21.35 -27.46
CA ARG A 466 34.54 21.45 -28.93
C ARG A 466 35.95 21.62 -29.48
N LEU A 467 36.14 21.36 -30.78
CA LEU A 467 37.41 21.64 -31.44
C LEU A 467 37.63 23.15 -31.56
N LYS A 468 38.87 23.60 -31.32
CA LYS A 468 39.26 25.01 -31.35
C LYS A 468 38.95 25.64 -32.71
N GLY A 469 38.42 26.85 -32.69
CA GLY A 469 37.96 27.56 -33.88
C GLY A 469 36.52 27.23 -34.29
N THR A 470 35.87 26.27 -33.62
CA THR A 470 34.44 26.01 -33.79
C THR A 470 33.62 27.05 -33.01
N PRO A 471 32.63 27.72 -33.64
CA PRO A 471 31.78 28.69 -32.97
C PRO A 471 31.08 28.10 -31.74
N ASN A 472 31.00 28.87 -30.64
CA ASN A 472 30.18 28.50 -29.50
C ASN A 472 28.70 28.83 -29.77
N ASP A 473 28.05 28.02 -30.59
CA ASP A 473 26.60 28.08 -30.86
C ASP A 473 25.78 27.29 -29.84
N SER A 474 26.42 26.86 -28.74
CA SER A 474 25.79 25.99 -27.76
C SER A 474 24.61 26.65 -27.08
N GLY A 475 24.53 27.98 -26.99
CA GLY A 475 23.49 28.70 -26.24
C GLY A 475 23.37 28.27 -24.77
N ILE A 476 24.42 27.63 -24.20
CA ILE A 476 24.53 27.26 -22.79
C ILE A 476 25.40 28.33 -22.14
N THR A 477 24.84 29.13 -21.23
CA THR A 477 25.56 30.20 -20.51
C THR A 477 25.73 29.85 -19.03
N THR A 478 26.74 30.44 -18.37
CA THR A 478 26.87 30.41 -16.90
C THR A 478 26.57 31.77 -16.27
N PRO A 479 25.77 31.84 -15.20
CA PRO A 479 24.87 30.78 -14.74
C PRO A 479 23.72 30.62 -15.74
N PRO A 480 23.25 29.40 -16.05
CA PRO A 480 21.99 29.28 -16.75
C PRO A 480 20.93 29.90 -15.83
N THR A 481 20.22 30.92 -16.31
CA THR A 481 18.90 31.22 -15.78
C THR A 481 18.09 29.97 -16.03
N SER A 482 18.02 29.10 -15.02
CA SER A 482 17.05 28.04 -14.99
C SER A 482 15.70 28.71 -15.21
N SER A 483 15.08 28.45 -16.35
CA SER A 483 13.64 28.41 -16.43
C SER A 483 13.20 27.23 -15.55
N ILE A 484 13.36 27.40 -14.23
CA ILE A 484 12.32 26.94 -13.33
C ILE A 484 11.11 27.62 -13.93
N THR A 485 10.18 26.87 -14.51
CA THR A 485 8.79 27.33 -14.47
C THR A 485 8.54 27.53 -13.00
N THR A 486 8.79 28.75 -12.55
CA THR A 486 8.53 29.17 -11.19
C THR A 486 7.09 28.73 -10.96
N PRO A 487 6.79 27.92 -9.93
CA PRO A 487 5.40 27.78 -9.50
C PRO A 487 4.91 29.23 -9.37
N PRO A 488 3.82 29.59 -10.06
CA PRO A 488 3.56 30.95 -10.53
C PRO A 488 4.03 31.95 -9.48
N THR A 489 5.15 32.62 -9.78
CA THR A 489 5.75 33.61 -8.88
C THR A 489 4.74 34.74 -8.78
N ASN A 490 3.97 34.72 -7.68
CA ASN A 490 2.68 35.39 -7.47
C ASN A 490 1.53 34.77 -8.26
N SER A 491 1.03 33.61 -7.80
CA SER A 491 -0.36 33.27 -8.05
C SER A 491 -1.21 34.38 -7.42
N ASN A 492 -2.09 35.02 -8.20
CA ASN A 492 -3.16 35.87 -7.67
C ASN A 492 -4.17 35.05 -6.83
N ILE A 493 -3.88 33.77 -6.60
CA ILE A 493 -4.62 32.84 -5.78
C ILE A 493 -4.40 33.25 -4.34
N LYS A 494 -5.42 33.89 -3.76
CA LYS A 494 -5.45 34.18 -2.33
C LYS A 494 -5.37 32.86 -1.57
N PRO A 495 -4.41 32.72 -0.63
CA PRO A 495 -4.33 31.52 0.16
C PRO A 495 -5.66 31.23 0.87
N ASN A 496 -6.20 30.04 0.65
CA ASN A 496 -7.45 29.60 1.25
C ASN A 496 -7.14 28.56 2.34
N THR A 497 -6.81 29.07 3.53
CA THR A 497 -6.65 28.27 4.73
C THR A 497 -7.98 28.27 5.45
N THR A 498 -8.60 27.10 5.60
CA THR A 498 -9.93 26.95 6.24
C THR A 498 -9.83 26.56 7.71
N ALA A 499 -8.69 25.99 8.12
CA ALA A 499 -8.49 25.47 9.46
C ALA A 499 -7.09 25.78 10.01
N SER A 500 -7.00 25.97 11.33
CA SER A 500 -5.73 26.00 12.06
C SER A 500 -5.63 24.75 12.91
N TYR A 501 -4.56 23.97 12.70
CA TYR A 501 -4.28 22.74 13.43
C TYR A 501 -3.24 22.99 14.51
N LYS A 502 -3.47 22.47 15.71
CA LYS A 502 -2.51 22.52 16.82
C LYS A 502 -2.44 21.14 17.47
N ASP A 503 -1.31 20.48 17.33
CA ASP A 503 -1.01 19.25 18.05
C ASP A 503 0.03 19.51 19.13
N ASN A 504 0.04 18.67 20.17
CA ASN A 504 1.10 18.65 21.15
C ASN A 504 2.37 18.03 20.53
N SER A 505 3.40 18.85 20.34
CA SER A 505 4.64 18.42 19.68
C SER A 505 5.44 17.36 20.45
N ASN A 506 5.14 17.13 21.74
CA ASN A 506 5.79 16.10 22.55
C ASN A 506 4.98 14.80 22.61
N PHE A 507 3.74 14.81 22.09
CA PHE A 507 2.91 13.61 22.03
C PHE A 507 3.30 12.76 20.82
N HIS A 508 3.48 11.47 21.07
CA HIS A 508 3.72 10.46 20.05
C HIS A 508 3.06 9.14 20.45
N VAL A 509 2.44 8.46 19.50
CA VAL A 509 1.97 7.08 19.71
C VAL A 509 3.18 6.17 19.77
N ARG A 510 3.36 5.46 20.89
CA ARG A 510 4.54 4.60 21.16
C ARG A 510 4.18 3.13 21.29
N GLU A 511 2.93 2.85 21.61
CA GLU A 511 2.37 1.52 21.83
C GLU A 511 0.86 1.59 21.55
N THR A 512 0.26 0.47 21.18
CA THR A 512 -1.17 0.33 20.92
C THR A 512 -1.72 -0.81 21.77
N GLN A 513 -2.93 -0.64 22.27
CA GLN A 513 -3.61 -1.62 23.12
C GLN A 513 -4.12 -2.81 22.31
N GLY A 514 -3.77 -4.01 22.78
CA GLY A 514 -4.29 -5.30 22.36
C GLY A 514 -5.52 -5.71 23.19
N GLN A 515 -5.63 -7.01 23.46
CA GLN A 515 -6.78 -7.59 24.17
C GLN A 515 -6.79 -7.30 25.68
N GLU A 516 -5.70 -6.79 26.22
CA GLU A 516 -5.59 -6.45 27.62
C GLU A 516 -6.46 -5.22 27.99
N PRO A 517 -7.17 -5.25 29.14
CA PRO A 517 -8.12 -4.21 29.55
C PRO A 517 -7.43 -2.98 30.17
N TRP A 518 -6.47 -2.40 29.46
CA TRP A 518 -5.50 -1.41 29.99
C TRP A 518 -5.61 -0.01 29.37
N CYS A 519 -6.72 0.35 28.73
CA CYS A 519 -6.88 1.64 28.02
C CYS A 519 -6.40 2.85 28.85
N THR A 520 -6.73 2.89 30.14
CA THR A 520 -6.26 3.93 31.07
C THR A 520 -4.74 3.95 31.19
N SER A 521 -4.10 2.80 31.37
CA SER A 521 -2.64 2.70 31.49
C SER A 521 -1.92 3.13 30.21
N TYR A 522 -2.49 2.88 29.03
CA TYR A 522 -1.95 3.39 27.76
C TYR A 522 -2.02 4.93 27.69
N VAL A 523 -3.16 5.52 28.05
CA VAL A 523 -3.31 6.97 28.08
C VAL A 523 -2.40 7.60 29.14
N GLN A 524 -2.32 7.03 30.34
CA GLN A 524 -1.42 7.50 31.41
C GLN A 524 0.06 7.41 31.02
N ALA A 525 0.49 6.32 30.37
CA ALA A 525 1.84 6.19 29.87
C ALA A 525 2.14 7.27 28.82
N SER A 526 1.18 7.53 27.92
CA SER A 526 1.30 8.62 26.94
C SER A 526 1.40 10.01 27.61
N ALA A 527 0.66 10.23 28.70
CA ALA A 527 0.72 11.47 29.50
C ALA A 527 2.11 11.65 30.12
N VAL A 528 2.62 10.63 30.82
CA VAL A 528 3.95 10.66 31.44
C VAL A 528 5.04 10.90 30.41
N ASN A 529 4.97 10.21 29.26
CA ASN A 529 5.93 10.37 28.17
C ASN A 529 5.87 11.78 27.55
N THR A 530 4.67 12.35 27.39
CA THR A 530 4.46 13.69 26.81
C THR A 530 4.95 14.77 27.75
N ILE A 531 4.53 14.75 29.02
CA ILE A 531 4.93 15.72 30.04
C ILE A 531 6.42 15.62 30.35
N GLY A 532 6.96 14.40 30.36
CA GLY A 532 8.40 14.16 30.54
C GLY A 532 9.24 14.40 29.29
N LYS A 533 8.64 14.76 28.14
CA LYS A 533 9.32 14.99 26.86
C LYS A 533 10.24 13.83 26.46
N ALA A 534 9.72 12.61 26.56
CA ALA A 534 10.46 11.39 26.25
C ALA A 534 11.07 11.47 24.83
N PRO A 535 12.36 11.14 24.63
CA PRO A 535 12.98 11.22 23.32
C PRO A 535 12.32 10.27 22.31
N LEU A 536 12.29 10.69 21.05
CA LEU A 536 11.98 9.83 19.91
C LEU A 536 13.24 9.05 19.51
N ASN A 537 13.42 7.85 20.06
CA ASN A 537 14.43 6.91 19.56
C ASN A 537 13.78 5.96 18.55
N GLN A 538 14.50 5.65 17.47
CA GLN A 538 14.02 4.92 16.27
C GLN A 538 13.74 3.41 16.50
N THR A 539 13.68 2.95 17.75
CA THR A 539 13.27 1.60 18.13
C THR A 539 12.23 1.69 19.23
N ALA A 540 11.12 0.95 19.09
CA ALA A 540 9.87 1.11 19.83
C ALA A 540 10.01 1.15 21.37
N ASP A 541 11.09 0.60 21.93
CA ASP A 541 11.22 0.43 23.38
C ASP A 541 12.34 1.23 24.04
N LYS A 542 13.24 1.90 23.29
CA LYS A 542 14.48 2.49 23.84
C LYS A 542 14.45 4.01 24.07
N GLY A 543 13.25 4.60 24.21
CA GLY A 543 13.13 6.05 24.50
C GLY A 543 11.94 6.45 25.38
N ALA A 544 10.99 5.55 25.65
CA ALA A 544 9.85 5.86 26.51
C ALA A 544 10.26 5.92 27.99
N ILE A 545 9.74 6.89 28.73
CA ILE A 545 9.87 6.98 30.19
C ILE A 545 9.10 5.81 30.83
N THR A 546 7.90 5.51 30.32
CA THR A 546 7.09 4.38 30.77
C THR A 546 6.21 3.80 29.65
N THR A 547 5.58 2.67 29.94
CA THR A 547 4.63 1.94 29.08
C THR A 547 3.44 1.47 29.91
N ALA A 548 2.31 1.16 29.27
CA ALA A 548 1.10 0.66 29.92
C ALA A 548 1.42 -0.58 30.77
N LYS A 549 2.20 -1.52 30.23
CA LYS A 549 2.66 -2.72 30.94
C LYS A 549 3.40 -2.39 32.24
N LYS A 550 4.32 -1.41 32.22
CA LYS A 550 5.05 -0.99 33.43
C LYS A 550 4.12 -0.40 34.48
N LEU A 551 3.14 0.40 34.06
CA LEU A 551 2.13 0.95 34.98
C LEU A 551 1.24 -0.14 35.60
N MET A 552 0.88 -1.15 34.82
CA MET A 552 0.14 -2.32 35.32
C MET A 552 0.97 -3.15 36.29
N GLN A 553 2.25 -3.38 36.01
CA GLN A 553 3.18 -4.07 36.93
C GLN A 553 3.37 -3.32 38.26
N LEU A 554 3.32 -1.98 38.26
CA LEU A 554 3.33 -1.19 39.50
C LEU A 554 2.05 -1.40 40.32
N SER A 555 0.92 -1.59 39.65
CA SER A 555 -0.37 -1.85 40.30
C SER A 555 -0.50 -3.29 40.81
N TYR A 556 0.19 -4.24 40.18
CA TYR A 556 0.21 -5.65 40.53
C TYR A 556 1.64 -6.21 40.60
N PRO A 557 2.43 -5.85 41.63
CA PRO A 557 3.81 -6.29 41.74
C PRO A 557 3.92 -7.81 41.87
N GLY A 558 4.81 -8.43 41.10
CA GLY A 558 5.10 -9.87 41.15
C GLY A 558 4.12 -10.76 40.37
N THR A 559 3.11 -10.18 39.71
CA THR A 559 2.21 -10.92 38.82
C THR A 559 2.90 -11.28 37.51
N SER A 560 2.68 -12.51 37.02
CA SER A 560 3.21 -12.96 35.72
C SER A 560 2.59 -12.16 34.57
N ASP A 561 3.31 -11.98 33.45
CA ASP A 561 2.76 -11.24 32.30
C ASP A 561 1.47 -11.86 31.75
N SER A 562 1.38 -13.19 31.74
CA SER A 562 0.18 -13.93 31.31
C SER A 562 -1.03 -13.60 32.20
N ASP A 563 -0.83 -13.53 33.51
CA ASP A 563 -1.94 -13.23 34.43
C ASP A 563 -2.25 -11.73 34.42
N LEU A 564 -1.22 -10.88 34.37
CA LEU A 564 -1.36 -9.44 34.29
C LEU A 564 -2.22 -9.01 33.09
N SER A 565 -2.02 -9.65 31.92
CA SER A 565 -2.78 -9.37 30.68
C SER A 565 -4.30 -9.53 30.83
N LYS A 566 -4.76 -10.26 31.86
CA LYS A 566 -6.17 -10.52 32.15
C LYS A 566 -6.73 -9.58 33.22
N MET A 567 -5.89 -8.75 33.83
CA MET A 567 -6.28 -7.86 34.94
C MET A 567 -6.57 -6.45 34.44
N SER A 568 -7.67 -5.85 34.93
CA SER A 568 -7.99 -4.44 34.72
C SER A 568 -7.15 -3.55 35.63
N GLY A 569 -7.09 -2.25 35.32
CA GLY A 569 -6.60 -1.26 36.29
C GLY A 569 -7.41 -1.27 37.60
N LYS A 570 -6.78 -0.76 38.68
CA LYS A 570 -7.39 -0.63 40.01
C LYS A 570 -8.23 0.66 40.10
N THR A 571 -8.07 1.44 41.16
CA THR A 571 -8.81 2.68 41.41
C THR A 571 -8.06 3.91 40.89
N VAL A 572 -8.77 5.03 40.74
CA VAL A 572 -8.18 6.32 40.37
C VAL A 572 -7.06 6.72 41.33
N GLN A 573 -7.28 6.54 42.65
CA GLN A 573 -6.29 6.89 43.66
C GLN A 573 -5.01 6.05 43.56
N GLU A 574 -5.14 4.73 43.35
CA GLU A 574 -3.98 3.85 43.20
C GLU A 574 -3.16 4.24 41.96
N ALA A 575 -3.83 4.53 40.85
CA ALA A 575 -3.18 4.94 39.61
C ALA A 575 -2.38 6.24 39.80
N LEU A 576 -3.00 7.29 40.37
CA LEU A 576 -2.31 8.55 40.63
C LEU A 576 -1.14 8.40 41.62
N LYS A 577 -1.32 7.62 42.68
CA LYS A 577 -0.26 7.33 43.66
C LYS A 577 0.94 6.64 42.99
N ASN A 578 0.69 5.70 42.08
CA ASN A 578 1.75 5.03 41.33
C ASN A 578 2.46 5.99 40.37
N LEU A 579 1.74 6.89 39.70
CA LEU A 579 2.31 7.88 38.80
C LEU A 579 3.16 8.93 39.54
N GLU A 580 2.66 9.42 40.67
CA GLU A 580 3.38 10.39 41.51
C GLU A 580 4.66 9.79 42.09
N LYS A 581 4.56 8.59 42.69
CA LYS A 581 5.69 7.92 43.34
C LYS A 581 6.81 7.56 42.36
N ASN A 582 6.46 7.06 41.17
CA ASN A 582 7.45 6.47 40.25
C ASN A 582 7.88 7.42 39.12
N TYR A 583 7.06 8.42 38.78
CA TYR A 583 7.31 9.29 37.62
C TYR A 583 7.15 10.78 37.95
N GLN A 584 6.87 11.14 39.20
CA GLN A 584 6.63 12.51 39.65
C GLN A 584 5.59 13.19 38.75
N THR A 585 4.53 12.47 38.37
CA THR A 585 3.51 12.97 37.44
C THR A 585 2.14 12.77 38.05
N THR A 586 1.27 13.77 37.95
CA THR A 586 -0.10 13.73 38.47
C THR A 586 -1.08 14.44 37.53
N ALA A 587 -2.37 14.32 37.80
CA ALA A 587 -3.47 14.95 37.08
C ALA A 587 -4.60 15.36 38.02
N THR A 588 -5.38 16.36 37.61
CA THR A 588 -6.66 16.70 38.24
C THR A 588 -7.77 15.86 37.61
N ILE A 589 -8.63 15.28 38.46
CA ILE A 589 -9.74 14.39 38.03
C ILE A 589 -11.07 15.04 38.35
N GLU A 590 -11.96 15.11 37.38
CA GLU A 590 -13.30 15.68 37.54
C GLU A 590 -14.35 14.82 36.81
N GLU A 591 -15.53 14.62 37.42
CA GLU A 591 -16.66 13.92 36.79
C GLU A 591 -17.51 14.86 35.93
N ARG A 592 -16.85 15.51 34.96
CA ARG A 592 -17.50 16.34 33.95
C ARG A 592 -16.68 16.36 32.67
N THR A 593 -17.32 16.77 31.59
CA THR A 593 -16.67 17.20 30.35
C THR A 593 -16.06 18.60 30.53
N LEU A 594 -14.87 18.82 29.97
CA LEU A 594 -14.29 20.17 29.85
C LEU A 594 -14.87 20.92 28.66
N SER A 595 -14.96 22.24 28.78
CA SER A 595 -15.22 23.11 27.63
C SER A 595 -14.04 23.14 26.65
N PHE A 596 -14.29 23.49 25.40
CA PHE A 596 -13.24 23.64 24.39
C PHE A 596 -12.14 24.61 24.83
N ALA A 597 -12.50 25.71 25.48
CA ALA A 597 -11.55 26.70 25.97
C ALA A 597 -10.61 26.15 27.05
N GLU A 598 -11.14 25.31 27.96
CA GLU A 598 -10.34 24.62 28.98
C GLU A 598 -9.37 23.62 28.33
N VAL A 599 -9.86 22.78 27.41
CA VAL A 599 -9.00 21.83 26.67
C VAL A 599 -7.91 22.57 25.89
N LYS A 600 -8.28 23.63 25.15
CA LYS A 600 -7.35 24.45 24.39
C LYS A 600 -6.22 25.01 25.27
N LYS A 601 -6.55 25.49 26.47
CA LYS A 601 -5.55 26.00 27.44
C LYS A 601 -4.54 24.93 27.83
N GLU A 602 -4.99 23.70 28.07
CA GLU A 602 -4.12 22.57 28.43
C GLU A 602 -3.20 22.17 27.26
N ILE A 603 -3.74 22.09 26.04
CA ILE A 603 -2.95 21.78 24.83
C ILE A 603 -1.94 22.87 24.53
N ASP A 604 -2.32 24.14 24.64
CA ASP A 604 -1.41 25.29 24.41
C ASP A 604 -0.26 25.32 25.42
N ALA A 605 -0.48 24.83 26.65
CA ALA A 605 0.57 24.66 27.67
C ALA A 605 1.49 23.44 27.40
N GLY A 606 1.24 22.67 26.33
CA GLY A 606 1.98 21.46 26.01
C GLY A 606 1.55 20.23 26.82
N GLY A 607 0.34 20.26 27.40
CA GLY A 607 -0.29 19.13 28.08
C GLY A 607 -1.18 18.28 27.17
N ILE A 608 -1.83 17.28 27.76
CA ILE A 608 -2.89 16.47 27.12
C ILE A 608 -4.12 16.47 28.03
N VAL A 609 -5.25 16.01 27.53
CA VAL A 609 -6.47 15.79 28.34
C VAL A 609 -6.97 14.36 28.09
N SER A 610 -7.25 13.59 29.13
CA SER A 610 -7.87 12.27 28.99
C SER A 610 -9.39 12.35 29.12
N MET A 611 -10.08 11.58 28.29
CA MET A 611 -11.52 11.42 28.30
C MET A 611 -11.88 9.99 28.66
N ASP A 612 -12.60 9.81 29.76
CA ASP A 612 -13.21 8.53 30.09
C ASP A 612 -14.61 8.51 29.46
N GLY A 613 -14.76 7.65 28.46
CA GLY A 613 -16.01 7.35 27.79
C GLY A 613 -16.72 6.17 28.42
N TYR A 614 -18.03 6.26 28.61
CA TYR A 614 -18.87 5.14 29.04
C TYR A 614 -20.00 4.89 28.06
N ASP A 615 -20.36 3.62 27.88
CA ASP A 615 -21.39 3.21 26.94
C ASP A 615 -22.74 3.78 27.40
N ILE A 616 -23.40 4.52 26.49
CA ILE A 616 -24.71 5.12 26.77
C ILE A 616 -25.86 4.12 26.65
N ASP A 617 -25.64 3.03 25.91
CA ASP A 617 -26.65 2.03 25.59
C ASP A 617 -26.63 0.89 26.62
N SER A 618 -25.64 0.85 27.51
CA SER A 618 -25.56 -0.11 28.62
C SER A 618 -26.51 0.22 29.77
N THR A 619 -27.14 -0.81 30.34
CA THR A 619 -27.97 -0.71 31.55
C THR A 619 -27.15 -0.64 32.83
N ASP A 620 -25.86 -0.99 32.77
CA ASP A 620 -24.97 -0.95 33.94
C ASP A 620 -24.47 0.47 34.23
N LYS A 621 -24.26 0.78 35.51
CA LYS A 621 -23.71 2.07 35.91
C LYS A 621 -22.26 2.21 35.41
N PRO A 622 -21.80 3.43 35.10
CA PRO A 622 -20.40 3.69 34.73
C PRO A 622 -19.40 3.04 35.70
N GLY A 623 -18.51 2.21 35.16
CA GLY A 623 -17.47 1.48 35.91
C GLY A 623 -17.93 0.17 36.55
N THR A 624 -19.13 -0.32 36.21
CA THR A 624 -19.70 -1.57 36.74
C THR A 624 -20.21 -2.48 35.62
N GLY A 625 -20.31 -3.78 35.91
CA GLY A 625 -20.81 -4.78 34.96
C GLY A 625 -20.06 -4.72 33.62
N GLU A 626 -20.79 -4.63 32.53
CA GLU A 626 -20.27 -4.50 31.17
C GLU A 626 -19.89 -3.05 30.81
N ASN A 627 -20.31 -2.04 31.59
CA ASN A 627 -20.00 -0.63 31.37
C ASN A 627 -18.66 -0.21 32.00
N LEU A 628 -17.59 -0.92 31.64
CA LEU A 628 -16.25 -0.75 32.23
C LEU A 628 -15.56 0.57 31.84
N GLY A 629 -16.05 1.25 30.80
CA GLY A 629 -15.52 2.49 30.27
C GLY A 629 -14.22 2.35 29.49
N HIS A 630 -13.98 3.26 28.55
CA HIS A 630 -12.79 3.34 27.71
C HIS A 630 -12.14 4.73 27.83
N GLU A 631 -10.81 4.79 27.97
CA GLU A 631 -10.08 6.05 28.07
C GLU A 631 -9.36 6.37 26.76
N VAL A 632 -9.51 7.61 26.28
CA VAL A 632 -8.82 8.15 25.09
C VAL A 632 -8.19 9.51 25.43
N ALA A 633 -7.25 9.99 24.61
CA ALA A 633 -6.52 11.22 24.88
C ALA A 633 -6.80 12.32 23.83
N ILE A 634 -7.19 13.52 24.25
CA ILE A 634 -7.10 14.72 23.43
C ILE A 634 -5.65 15.19 23.42
N VAL A 635 -5.06 15.26 22.23
CA VAL A 635 -3.65 15.57 21.99
C VAL A 635 -3.45 16.80 21.12
N GLY A 636 -4.55 17.39 20.65
CA GLY A 636 -4.56 18.57 19.80
C GLY A 636 -5.96 19.10 19.58
N TYR A 637 -6.06 20.16 18.78
CA TYR A 637 -7.33 20.75 18.36
C TYR A 637 -7.23 21.37 16.98
N VAL A 638 -8.40 21.61 16.38
CA VAL A 638 -8.58 22.29 15.09
C VAL A 638 -9.62 23.39 15.25
N THR A 639 -9.28 24.61 14.82
CA THR A 639 -10.21 25.74 14.81
C THR A 639 -10.45 26.25 13.38
N PRO A 640 -11.65 26.74 13.05
CA PRO A 640 -11.87 27.45 11.78
C PRO A 640 -11.02 28.73 11.75
N THR A 641 -10.55 29.11 10.56
CA THR A 641 -9.82 30.37 10.35
C THR A 641 -10.74 31.57 10.18
N SER A 642 -12.00 31.35 9.80
CA SER A 642 -13.02 32.40 9.63
C SER A 642 -14.40 31.93 10.09
N GLY A 643 -14.96 32.56 11.14
CA GLY A 643 -16.35 32.39 11.58
C GLY A 643 -16.54 31.89 13.01
N THR A 644 -17.77 31.46 13.32
CA THR A 644 -18.24 30.96 14.62
C THR A 644 -18.46 29.44 14.63
N GLN A 645 -17.90 28.71 13.66
CA GLN A 645 -18.13 27.26 13.54
C GLN A 645 -17.49 26.50 14.70
N THR A 646 -18.09 25.36 15.02
CA THR A 646 -17.66 24.46 16.09
C THR A 646 -16.24 23.93 15.86
N PRO A 647 -15.30 24.07 16.80
CA PRO A 647 -13.97 23.50 16.66
C PRO A 647 -13.95 21.98 16.83
N TYR A 648 -12.81 21.34 16.53
CA TYR A 648 -12.60 19.90 16.73
C TYR A 648 -11.45 19.63 17.70
N TYR A 649 -11.52 18.50 18.40
CA TYR A 649 -10.41 17.89 19.10
C TYR A 649 -9.67 16.93 18.16
N VAL A 650 -8.34 16.86 18.32
CA VAL A 650 -7.52 15.78 17.77
C VAL A 650 -7.34 14.76 18.89
N VAL A 651 -7.86 13.56 18.70
CA VAL A 651 -7.99 12.53 19.73
C VAL A 651 -7.20 11.30 19.33
N TRP A 652 -6.49 10.70 20.28
CA TRP A 652 -5.84 9.40 20.15
C TRP A 652 -6.62 8.34 20.92
N ASN A 653 -6.99 7.27 20.23
CA ASN A 653 -7.53 6.05 20.83
C ASN A 653 -6.36 5.06 21.03
N PRO A 654 -6.15 4.51 22.24
CA PRO A 654 -5.13 3.49 22.48
C PRO A 654 -5.15 2.30 21.51
N TRP A 655 -6.28 1.98 20.88
CA TRP A 655 -6.39 0.90 19.90
C TRP A 655 -5.66 1.18 18.58
N TRP A 656 -5.31 2.44 18.28
CA TRP A 656 -4.84 2.85 16.97
C TRP A 656 -3.44 3.49 17.01
N ASN A 657 -2.72 3.34 15.91
CA ASN A 657 -1.42 3.99 15.68
C ASN A 657 -1.55 5.46 15.20
N SER A 658 -2.76 5.96 15.04
CA SER A 658 -3.10 7.26 14.47
C SER A 658 -4.11 8.03 15.34
N THR A 659 -4.30 9.31 15.03
CA THR A 659 -5.29 10.18 15.69
C THR A 659 -6.52 10.37 14.81
N PHE A 660 -7.58 10.88 15.41
CA PHE A 660 -8.87 11.09 14.79
C PHE A 660 -9.49 12.44 15.23
N TYR A 661 -10.53 12.91 14.52
CA TYR A 661 -11.11 14.24 14.77
C TYR A 661 -12.52 14.13 15.38
N LEU A 662 -12.69 14.69 16.59
CA LEU A 662 -13.97 14.70 17.32
C LEU A 662 -14.52 16.12 17.40
N SER A 663 -15.78 16.35 17.03
CA SER A 663 -16.40 17.69 17.15
C SER A 663 -16.46 18.12 18.62
N ALA A 664 -16.16 19.38 18.92
CA ALA A 664 -16.27 19.90 20.27
C ALA A 664 -17.73 19.95 20.77
N ASN A 665 -18.72 19.90 19.87
CA ASN A 665 -20.14 19.77 20.21
C ASN A 665 -20.64 18.32 20.26
N ALA A 666 -19.77 17.33 19.99
CA ALA A 666 -20.17 15.92 20.00
C ALA A 666 -20.66 15.52 21.40
N LYS A 667 -21.88 14.98 21.47
CA LYS A 667 -22.45 14.47 22.73
C LYS A 667 -21.92 13.07 23.07
N THR A 668 -21.50 12.33 22.05
CA THR A 668 -20.99 10.96 22.12
C THR A 668 -19.97 10.73 21.02
N PHE A 669 -19.18 9.67 21.11
CA PHE A 669 -18.23 9.22 20.10
C PHE A 669 -18.32 7.69 19.92
N ASN A 670 -18.16 7.17 18.70
CA ASN A 670 -18.30 5.73 18.42
C ASN A 670 -16.93 5.07 18.24
N LEU A 671 -16.63 4.03 19.01
CA LEU A 671 -15.39 3.26 18.90
C LEU A 671 -15.73 1.77 18.99
N GLY A 672 -15.26 0.97 18.04
CA GLY A 672 -15.50 -0.48 18.04
C GLY A 672 -16.98 -0.88 18.02
N GLY A 673 -17.86 -0.01 17.48
CA GLY A 673 -19.31 -0.20 17.45
C GLY A 673 -20.05 0.20 18.73
N VAL A 674 -19.35 0.78 19.73
CA VAL A 674 -19.94 1.23 21.00
C VAL A 674 -20.02 2.75 21.05
N LYS A 675 -21.15 3.28 21.51
CA LYS A 675 -21.40 4.73 21.61
C LYS A 675 -21.03 5.24 23.01
N TYR A 676 -19.86 5.84 23.12
CA TYR A 676 -19.33 6.37 24.36
C TYR A 676 -19.76 7.82 24.61
N LYS A 677 -20.09 8.14 25.87
CA LYS A 677 -20.24 9.50 26.38
C LYS A 677 -19.07 9.85 27.29
N TRP A 678 -18.45 11.00 27.07
CA TRP A 678 -17.41 11.55 27.94
C TRP A 678 -18.04 11.96 29.29
N THR A 679 -17.67 11.30 30.39
CA THR A 679 -18.25 11.58 31.72
C THR A 679 -17.21 11.94 32.78
N ARG A 680 -15.97 11.48 32.66
CA ARG A 680 -14.86 11.82 33.57
C ARG A 680 -13.65 12.31 32.78
N THR A 681 -12.95 13.29 33.33
CA THR A 681 -11.78 13.92 32.72
C THR A 681 -10.57 13.79 33.62
N TRP A 682 -9.42 13.48 33.02
CA TRP A 682 -8.10 13.68 33.62
C TRP A 682 -7.41 14.82 32.88
N HIS A 683 -7.12 15.93 33.57
CA HIS A 683 -6.51 17.10 32.96
C HIS A 683 -5.45 17.72 33.87
N ASN A 684 -4.82 18.82 33.43
CA ASN A 684 -3.72 19.45 34.16
C ASN A 684 -2.62 18.43 34.53
N TRP A 685 -2.31 17.56 33.56
CA TRP A 685 -1.21 16.61 33.64
C TRP A 685 0.10 17.37 33.83
N ARG A 686 0.81 17.11 34.94
CA ARG A 686 1.97 17.92 35.32
C ARG A 686 2.96 17.15 36.18
N LYS A 687 4.18 17.70 36.27
CA LYS A 687 5.17 17.20 37.22
C LYS A 687 4.84 17.62 38.65
N THR A 688 5.02 16.72 39.61
CA THR A 688 4.97 17.02 41.05
C THR A 688 6.36 17.38 41.56
N SER A 689 6.42 18.23 42.58
CA SER A 689 7.69 18.55 43.24
C SER A 689 8.11 17.38 44.14
N PRO A 690 9.41 17.00 44.18
CA PRO A 690 9.91 15.95 45.07
C PRO A 690 9.58 16.17 46.56
N ALA A 691 9.26 17.41 46.95
CA ALA A 691 9.02 17.82 48.33
C ALA A 691 7.56 17.65 48.82
N SER A 692 6.57 17.36 47.95
CA SER A 692 5.20 17.11 48.41
C SER A 692 5.00 15.63 48.73
N GLY A 693 5.26 15.23 49.97
CA GLY A 693 4.97 13.87 50.47
C GLY A 693 3.46 13.54 50.56
N SER A 694 2.58 14.47 50.19
CA SER A 694 1.13 14.28 50.14
C SER A 694 0.66 14.05 48.71
N VAL A 695 0.02 12.90 48.47
CA VAL A 695 -0.73 12.64 47.23
C VAL A 695 -1.73 13.77 47.01
N GLN A 696 -1.91 14.24 45.77
CA GLN A 696 -2.93 15.25 45.48
C GLN A 696 -4.27 14.82 46.11
N SER A 697 -4.92 15.72 46.86
CA SER A 697 -6.23 15.43 47.42
C SER A 697 -7.22 15.24 46.27
N ILE A 698 -7.73 14.01 46.13
CA ILE A 698 -8.77 13.63 45.18
C ILE A 698 -10.10 13.64 45.95
N ASP A 699 -11.19 14.05 45.30
CA ASP A 699 -12.53 13.90 45.88
C ASP A 699 -12.71 12.44 46.34
N PRO A 700 -12.99 12.18 47.63
CA PRO A 700 -13.18 10.82 48.14
C PRO A 700 -14.21 10.00 47.36
N LYS A 701 -15.21 10.66 46.74
CA LYS A 701 -16.22 9.99 45.90
C LYS A 701 -15.66 9.48 44.57
N ILE A 702 -14.53 10.00 44.12
CA ILE A 702 -13.85 9.61 42.87
C ILE A 702 -12.68 8.66 43.16
N ALA A 703 -11.99 8.86 44.29
CA ALA A 703 -10.76 8.14 44.66
C ALA A 703 -10.88 6.62 44.55
N ASP A 704 -11.98 6.06 45.05
CA ASP A 704 -12.23 4.60 45.11
C ASP A 704 -12.87 4.03 43.82
N LYS A 705 -13.24 4.89 42.86
CA LYS A 705 -13.82 4.43 41.59
C LYS A 705 -12.75 3.74 40.75
N LYS A 706 -13.15 2.69 40.03
CA LYS A 706 -12.28 2.02 39.05
C LYS A 706 -11.92 2.95 37.91
N VAL A 707 -10.71 2.74 37.38
CA VAL A 707 -10.30 3.34 36.11
C VAL A 707 -11.01 2.65 34.93
N ALA A 708 -11.09 3.33 33.79
CA ALA A 708 -11.62 2.73 32.56
C ALA A 708 -10.79 1.50 32.16
N SER A 709 -11.45 0.46 31.64
CA SER A 709 -10.79 -0.84 31.41
C SER A 709 -11.36 -1.67 30.26
N THR A 710 -12.00 -1.04 29.27
CA THR A 710 -12.45 -1.77 28.08
C THR A 710 -11.25 -2.31 27.28
N PRO A 711 -11.22 -3.63 26.95
CA PRO A 711 -10.21 -4.20 26.06
C PRO A 711 -10.44 -3.74 24.62
N ASN A 712 -9.42 -3.81 23.74
CA ASN A 712 -9.62 -3.54 22.32
C ASN A 712 -10.51 -4.63 21.71
N PRO A 713 -11.77 -4.38 21.33
CA PRO A 713 -12.66 -5.42 20.81
C PRO A 713 -12.19 -5.96 19.45
N MET A 714 -11.27 -5.25 18.80
CA MET A 714 -10.79 -5.55 17.47
C MET A 714 -9.45 -6.31 17.50
N ALA A 715 -8.72 -6.35 18.62
CA ALA A 715 -7.44 -7.07 18.71
C ALA A 715 -7.65 -8.60 18.62
N LEU A 716 -6.82 -9.34 17.92
CA LEU A 716 -6.94 -10.81 17.87
C LEU A 716 -6.10 -11.44 18.99
N LYS A 717 -6.57 -12.51 19.62
CA LYS A 717 -5.76 -13.22 20.63
C LYS A 717 -4.53 -13.81 19.95
N GLU A 718 -3.36 -13.78 20.58
CA GLU A 718 -2.09 -14.30 20.02
C GLU A 718 -2.14 -15.79 19.61
N ASN A 719 -3.18 -16.54 20.01
CA ASN A 719 -3.44 -17.91 19.57
C ASN A 719 -4.42 -18.04 18.39
N THR A 720 -4.73 -16.93 17.72
CA THR A 720 -5.50 -16.89 16.47
C THR A 720 -4.54 -16.55 15.34
N GLU A 721 -4.20 -17.51 14.47
CA GLU A 721 -3.37 -17.34 13.25
C GLU A 721 -4.05 -16.47 12.16
N LEU A 722 -4.96 -15.60 12.56
CA LEU A 722 -5.58 -14.57 11.75
C LEU A 722 -5.24 -13.26 12.44
N SER A 723 -4.26 -12.54 11.93
CA SER A 723 -4.13 -11.11 12.19
C SER A 723 -4.92 -10.37 11.11
N LEU A 724 -6.10 -9.85 11.43
CA LEU A 724 -6.61 -8.67 10.74
C LEU A 724 -5.79 -7.51 11.27
N ASP A 725 -4.94 -6.96 10.41
CA ASP A 725 -4.38 -5.65 10.67
C ASP A 725 -5.53 -4.64 10.59
N LEU A 726 -5.92 -4.08 11.74
CA LEU A 726 -6.99 -3.09 11.84
C LEU A 726 -6.59 -1.73 11.27
N ALA A 727 -5.31 -1.52 10.97
CA ALA A 727 -4.87 -0.36 10.23
C ALA A 727 -5.22 -0.47 8.73
N SER A 728 -5.60 -1.65 8.25
CA SER A 728 -5.83 -1.96 6.84
C SER A 728 -7.02 -2.94 6.66
N PRO A 729 -8.28 -2.48 6.63
CA PRO A 729 -9.41 -3.38 6.41
C PRO A 729 -9.32 -3.96 4.99
N GLY A 730 -8.82 -5.19 4.87
CA GLY A 730 -8.80 -5.96 3.62
C GLY A 730 -7.49 -6.64 3.22
N ALA A 731 -6.37 -6.42 3.92
CA ALA A 731 -5.10 -7.09 3.60
C ALA A 731 -4.83 -8.26 4.56
N PHE A 732 -4.92 -9.50 4.05
CA PHE A 732 -4.25 -10.62 4.71
C PHE A 732 -2.73 -10.45 4.48
N THR A 733 -1.96 -10.19 5.54
CA THR A 733 -0.50 -10.04 5.45
C THR A 733 0.25 -11.37 5.48
N SER A 734 -0.44 -12.49 5.63
CA SER A 734 0.15 -13.83 5.59
C SER A 734 0.09 -14.44 4.18
N ASN A 735 1.23 -14.92 3.71
CA ASN A 735 1.34 -15.70 2.49
C ASN A 735 0.54 -17.01 2.67
N LEU A 736 -0.53 -17.20 1.88
CA LEU A 736 -1.43 -18.37 1.92
C LEU A 736 -0.72 -19.73 1.72
N GLN A 737 0.56 -19.73 1.34
CA GLN A 737 1.36 -20.93 1.15
C GLN A 737 2.19 -21.37 2.37
N TYR A 738 2.22 -20.59 3.45
CA TYR A 738 2.84 -20.99 4.72
C TYR A 738 1.85 -21.62 5.72
N PHE A 739 0.57 -21.76 5.35
CA PHE A 739 -0.37 -22.60 6.07
C PHE A 739 0.02 -24.07 5.86
N SER A 740 0.87 -24.61 6.74
CA SER A 740 0.92 -26.05 6.90
C SER A 740 -0.45 -26.53 7.39
N ASN A 741 -0.95 -27.61 6.82
CA ASN A 741 -2.33 -28.14 6.92
C ASN A 741 -2.81 -28.56 8.33
N LYS A 742 -2.47 -27.83 9.39
CA LYS A 742 -2.75 -28.20 10.79
C LYS A 742 -3.53 -27.17 11.61
N GLN A 743 -3.73 -25.94 11.15
CA GLN A 743 -4.60 -24.97 11.85
C GLN A 743 -5.40 -24.14 10.84
N ASP A 744 -6.68 -24.47 10.67
CA ASP A 744 -7.64 -23.82 9.77
C ASP A 744 -8.81 -23.27 10.60
N ILE A 745 -8.79 -21.96 10.81
CA ILE A 745 -9.67 -21.23 11.73
C ILE A 745 -11.03 -20.89 11.11
N PHE A 746 -11.17 -21.03 9.79
CA PHE A 746 -12.46 -20.91 9.09
C PHE A 746 -13.33 -22.16 9.22
N ARG A 747 -12.75 -23.32 9.58
CA ARG A 747 -13.50 -24.55 9.86
C ARG A 747 -14.38 -24.51 11.10
N LYS A 748 -14.21 -23.52 11.99
CA LYS A 748 -15.05 -23.44 13.20
C LYS A 748 -16.46 -22.92 12.96
N LYS A 749 -16.81 -22.42 11.77
CA LYS A 749 -18.21 -22.00 11.47
C LYS A 749 -18.80 -22.48 10.15
N VAL A 750 -18.12 -23.34 9.37
CA VAL A 750 -18.72 -23.97 8.18
C VAL A 750 -18.35 -25.45 8.16
N SER A 751 -19.37 -26.31 8.30
CA SER A 751 -19.39 -27.78 8.20
C SER A 751 -18.06 -28.52 8.45
N GLN A 752 -17.97 -29.21 9.60
CA GLN A 752 -16.87 -30.13 9.93
C GLN A 752 -16.81 -31.39 9.03
N MET A 753 -17.70 -31.48 8.03
CA MET A 753 -17.88 -32.63 7.16
C MET A 753 -17.28 -32.38 5.76
N GLY A 754 -16.71 -33.42 5.16
CA GLY A 754 -16.27 -33.43 3.76
C GLY A 754 -17.43 -33.15 2.80
N ALA A 755 -17.14 -33.07 1.50
CA ALA A 755 -18.20 -33.02 0.50
C ALA A 755 -19.10 -34.26 0.64
N ILE A 756 -20.42 -34.06 0.59
CA ILE A 756 -21.39 -35.15 0.63
C ILE A 756 -21.27 -35.90 -0.70
N LYS A 757 -20.96 -37.20 -0.63
CA LYS A 757 -21.17 -38.12 -1.75
C LYS A 757 -22.58 -38.68 -1.63
N ASN A 758 -23.37 -38.59 -2.68
CA ASN A 758 -24.72 -39.16 -2.70
C ASN A 758 -24.98 -39.92 -4.00
N VAL A 759 -25.92 -40.86 -3.91
CA VAL A 759 -26.39 -41.66 -5.04
C VAL A 759 -27.90 -41.79 -4.93
N TYR A 760 -28.58 -41.50 -6.04
CA TYR A 760 -29.99 -41.86 -6.20
C TYR A 760 -30.08 -43.32 -6.65
N ALA A 761 -30.86 -44.13 -5.95
CA ALA A 761 -31.09 -45.53 -6.28
C ALA A 761 -32.37 -45.68 -7.14
N PRO A 762 -32.27 -45.61 -8.49
CA PRO A 762 -33.41 -45.83 -9.37
C PRO A 762 -34.08 -47.19 -9.11
N GLY A 763 -35.41 -47.22 -9.19
CA GLY A 763 -36.24 -48.40 -8.89
C GLY A 763 -36.64 -48.56 -7.41
N PHE A 764 -35.90 -47.95 -6.48
CA PHE A 764 -36.20 -47.99 -5.04
C PHE A 764 -36.64 -46.62 -4.48
N GLY A 765 -36.32 -45.53 -5.19
CA GLY A 765 -36.73 -44.18 -4.82
C GLY A 765 -35.91 -43.56 -3.69
N ASP A 766 -34.83 -44.20 -3.27
CA ASP A 766 -33.98 -43.69 -2.20
C ASP A 766 -32.84 -42.82 -2.69
N ILE A 767 -32.44 -41.87 -1.85
CA ILE A 767 -31.18 -41.16 -1.94
C ILE A 767 -30.33 -41.57 -0.76
N PHE A 768 -29.19 -42.21 -1.01
CA PHE A 768 -28.20 -42.47 0.04
C PHE A 768 -27.06 -41.48 -0.10
N GLY A 769 -26.46 -41.08 1.01
CA GLY A 769 -25.26 -40.27 0.95
C GLY A 769 -24.47 -40.31 2.23
N TYR A 770 -23.20 -39.93 2.15
CA TYR A 770 -22.38 -39.78 3.34
C TYR A 770 -21.40 -38.63 3.18
N ALA A 771 -21.00 -38.06 4.32
CA ALA A 771 -19.86 -37.16 4.43
C ALA A 771 -18.98 -37.60 5.60
N ILE A 772 -17.67 -37.61 5.40
CA ILE A 772 -16.70 -38.00 6.45
C ILE A 772 -16.16 -36.72 7.09
N SER A 773 -15.96 -36.71 8.41
CA SER A 773 -15.29 -35.61 9.09
C SER A 773 -13.94 -35.29 8.45
N ARG A 774 -13.66 -33.99 8.29
CA ARG A 774 -12.39 -33.51 7.73
C ARG A 774 -11.22 -33.56 8.72
N ASP A 775 -11.41 -34.15 9.90
CA ASP A 775 -10.37 -34.33 10.92
C ASP A 775 -9.37 -35.43 10.51
N TYR A 776 -8.09 -35.26 10.85
CA TYR A 776 -6.98 -36.14 10.44
C TYR A 776 -7.19 -37.62 10.84
N ASN A 777 -7.98 -37.87 11.88
CA ASN A 777 -8.25 -39.21 12.41
C ASN A 777 -9.58 -39.83 11.93
N LYS A 778 -10.35 -39.15 11.05
CA LYS A 778 -11.69 -39.57 10.58
C LYS A 778 -12.58 -40.07 11.72
N THR A 779 -12.84 -39.24 12.72
CA THR A 779 -13.42 -39.72 13.98
C THR A 779 -14.93 -40.02 13.87
N TYR A 780 -15.65 -39.29 13.03
CA TYR A 780 -17.11 -39.43 12.82
C TYR A 780 -17.48 -39.17 11.34
N MET A 781 -18.67 -39.64 10.94
CA MET A 781 -19.25 -39.46 9.61
C MET A 781 -20.77 -39.21 9.71
N GLU A 782 -21.31 -38.49 8.75
CA GLU A 782 -22.74 -38.23 8.62
C GLU A 782 -23.24 -39.13 7.49
N VAL A 783 -24.25 -39.94 7.78
CA VAL A 783 -24.92 -40.80 6.82
C VAL A 783 -26.31 -40.27 6.56
N HIS A 784 -26.73 -40.32 5.31
CA HIS A 784 -27.95 -39.73 4.78
C HIS A 784 -28.76 -40.82 4.11
N HIS A 785 -30.05 -40.85 4.41
CA HIS A 785 -31.04 -41.64 3.69
C HIS A 785 -32.29 -40.78 3.49
N ASN A 786 -32.56 -40.42 2.24
CA ASN A 786 -33.59 -39.46 1.84
C ASN A 786 -33.42 -38.13 2.58
N ARG A 787 -34.39 -37.74 3.42
CA ARG A 787 -34.33 -36.53 4.26
C ARG A 787 -33.74 -36.80 5.65
N GLY A 788 -33.53 -38.07 6.01
CA GLY A 788 -32.96 -38.46 7.29
C GLY A 788 -31.43 -38.35 7.29
N LYS A 789 -30.88 -37.94 8.44
CA LYS A 789 -29.43 -37.90 8.68
C LYS A 789 -29.11 -38.49 10.05
N LYS A 790 -27.98 -39.20 10.14
CA LYS A 790 -27.42 -39.71 11.41
C LYS A 790 -25.92 -39.43 11.46
N THR A 791 -25.44 -38.96 12.61
CA THR A 791 -24.00 -38.80 12.85
C THR A 791 -23.48 -40.03 13.58
N VAL A 792 -22.51 -40.74 13.01
CA VAL A 792 -22.01 -42.02 13.53
C VAL A 792 -20.49 -41.98 13.64
N SER A 793 -19.88 -42.89 14.41
CA SER A 793 -18.42 -43.05 14.36
C SER A 793 -18.02 -43.60 12.99
N TYR A 794 -16.87 -43.17 12.46
CA TYR A 794 -16.43 -43.61 11.12
C TYR A 794 -16.32 -45.14 11.01
N GLY A 795 -15.81 -45.80 12.05
CA GLY A 795 -15.70 -47.26 12.08
C GLY A 795 -17.06 -47.95 11.95
N ASN A 796 -18.11 -47.39 12.55
CA ASN A 796 -19.45 -48.00 12.50
C ASN A 796 -20.17 -47.73 11.18
N GLY A 797 -19.94 -46.58 10.54
CA GLY A 797 -20.57 -46.23 9.26
C GLY A 797 -19.76 -46.59 8.02
N ALA A 798 -18.58 -47.20 8.17
CA ALA A 798 -17.67 -47.50 7.07
C ALA A 798 -18.31 -48.44 6.02
N ASP A 799 -19.04 -49.45 6.46
CA ASP A 799 -19.74 -50.38 5.57
C ASP A 799 -20.85 -49.67 4.77
N PHE A 800 -21.55 -48.72 5.39
CA PHE A 800 -22.57 -47.91 4.72
C PHE A 800 -21.97 -47.01 3.65
N ALA A 801 -20.85 -46.34 3.96
CA ALA A 801 -20.13 -45.54 2.96
C ALA A 801 -19.61 -46.41 1.81
N LYS A 802 -19.14 -47.62 2.11
CA LYS A 802 -18.69 -48.57 1.09
C LYS A 802 -19.84 -48.98 0.16
N ASP A 803 -21.02 -49.28 0.70
CA ASP A 803 -22.18 -49.63 -0.11
C ASP A 803 -22.62 -48.45 -1.01
N VAL A 804 -22.58 -47.22 -0.50
CA VAL A 804 -22.86 -46.00 -1.31
C VAL A 804 -21.86 -45.84 -2.45
N ASP A 805 -20.56 -46.03 -2.20
CA ASP A 805 -19.54 -45.98 -3.25
C ASP A 805 -19.69 -47.14 -4.25
N ASP A 806 -20.05 -48.35 -3.79
CA ASP A 806 -20.31 -49.50 -4.65
C ASP A 806 -21.54 -49.26 -5.54
N LEU A 807 -22.61 -48.61 -5.03
CA LEU A 807 -23.78 -48.21 -5.84
C LEU A 807 -23.43 -47.16 -6.91
N LEU A 808 -22.59 -46.17 -6.57
CA LEU A 808 -22.08 -45.20 -7.55
C LEU A 808 -21.31 -45.90 -8.67
N GLY A 809 -20.39 -46.81 -8.32
CA GLY A 809 -19.60 -47.55 -9.30
C GLY A 809 -20.43 -48.49 -10.18
N ILE A 810 -21.46 -49.14 -9.61
CA ILE A 810 -22.38 -49.99 -10.40
C ILE A 810 -23.20 -49.13 -11.36
N GLY A 811 -23.71 -47.97 -10.90
CA GLY A 811 -24.44 -47.01 -11.73
C GLY A 811 -23.61 -46.52 -12.92
N ASP A 812 -22.38 -46.08 -12.67
CA ASP A 812 -21.45 -45.64 -13.72
C ASP A 812 -21.13 -46.75 -14.71
N THR A 813 -20.95 -47.99 -14.24
CA THR A 813 -20.68 -49.13 -15.13
C THR A 813 -21.88 -49.45 -16.03
N LEU A 814 -23.10 -49.41 -15.48
CA LEU A 814 -24.33 -49.65 -16.24
C LEU A 814 -24.63 -48.54 -17.26
N LEU A 815 -24.25 -47.30 -16.96
CA LEU A 815 -24.43 -46.13 -17.84
C LEU A 815 -23.33 -46.01 -18.91
N THR A 816 -22.06 -46.25 -18.56
CA THR A 816 -20.90 -46.08 -19.46
C THR A 816 -20.83 -47.17 -20.53
N VAL A 817 -21.38 -48.36 -20.26
CA VAL A 817 -21.44 -49.47 -21.25
C VAL A 817 -22.58 -49.25 -22.28
N GLY A 818 -23.32 -48.14 -22.19
CA GLY A 818 -24.09 -47.57 -23.32
C GLY A 818 -25.20 -48.45 -23.90
N ALA A 819 -25.79 -49.38 -23.13
CA ALA A 819 -26.71 -50.38 -23.70
C ALA A 819 -28.09 -50.50 -22.99
N ILE A 820 -28.36 -49.80 -21.89
CA ILE A 820 -29.63 -49.93 -21.17
C ILE A 820 -30.20 -48.54 -20.88
N SER A 821 -31.37 -48.24 -21.45
CA SER A 821 -32.09 -47.01 -21.09
C SER A 821 -32.48 -47.03 -19.61
N ILE A 822 -32.60 -45.87 -18.96
CA ILE A 822 -33.03 -45.77 -17.54
C ILE A 822 -34.35 -46.52 -17.30
N ALA A 823 -35.26 -46.51 -18.28
CA ALA A 823 -36.53 -47.24 -18.23
C ALA A 823 -36.33 -48.77 -18.23
N THR A 824 -35.40 -49.26 -19.04
CA THR A 824 -35.05 -50.68 -19.12
C THR A 824 -34.31 -51.18 -17.88
N LEU A 825 -33.47 -50.32 -17.29
CA LEU A 825 -32.80 -50.58 -16.01
C LEU A 825 -33.83 -50.68 -14.88
N ALA A 826 -34.77 -49.73 -14.79
CA ALA A 826 -35.85 -49.75 -13.80
C ALA A 826 -36.75 -50.99 -13.93
N ALA A 827 -37.12 -51.40 -15.15
CA ALA A 827 -37.90 -52.62 -15.38
C ALA A 827 -37.14 -53.89 -14.99
N SER A 828 -35.84 -53.95 -15.27
CA SER A 828 -34.98 -55.09 -14.90
C SER A 828 -34.77 -55.19 -13.39
N ILE A 829 -34.66 -54.04 -12.70
CA ILE A 829 -34.62 -53.96 -11.23
C ILE A 829 -35.95 -54.46 -10.64
N ALA A 830 -37.10 -54.06 -11.18
CA ALA A 830 -38.40 -54.55 -10.72
C ALA A 830 -38.56 -56.08 -10.86
N ILE A 831 -38.05 -56.64 -11.97
CA ILE A 831 -38.02 -58.09 -12.18
C ILE A 831 -37.06 -58.76 -11.19
N ALA A 832 -35.88 -58.19 -10.95
CA ALA A 832 -34.90 -58.72 -10.02
C ALA A 832 -35.37 -58.73 -8.56
N ILE A 833 -36.19 -57.75 -8.15
CA ILE A 833 -36.85 -57.72 -6.84
C ILE A 833 -37.86 -58.88 -6.71
N THR A 834 -38.54 -59.23 -7.80
CA THR A 834 -39.61 -60.23 -7.81
C THR A 834 -39.08 -61.66 -8.00
N PHE A 835 -38.04 -61.84 -8.82
CA PHE A 835 -37.41 -63.11 -9.16
C PHE A 835 -35.88 -62.96 -9.08
N PRO A 836 -35.26 -63.21 -7.91
CA PRO A 836 -33.84 -62.94 -7.65
C PRO A 836 -32.91 -64.00 -8.27
N GLU A 837 -33.23 -64.49 -9.46
CA GLU A 837 -32.49 -65.50 -10.20
C GLU A 837 -31.86 -64.87 -11.46
N ALA A 838 -30.53 -64.94 -11.57
CA ALA A 838 -29.79 -64.31 -12.67
C ALA A 838 -30.27 -64.80 -14.06
N ALA A 839 -30.72 -66.05 -14.15
CA ALA A 839 -31.22 -66.65 -15.39
C ALA A 839 -32.53 -66.00 -15.88
N VAL A 840 -33.41 -65.59 -14.96
CA VAL A 840 -34.71 -64.95 -15.29
C VAL A 840 -34.49 -63.52 -15.80
N ILE A 841 -33.61 -62.76 -15.13
CA ILE A 841 -33.24 -61.39 -15.52
C ILE A 841 -32.47 -61.42 -16.84
N MET A 842 -31.54 -62.35 -17.02
CA MET A 842 -30.81 -62.54 -18.27
C MET A 842 -31.75 -62.84 -19.44
N SER A 843 -32.73 -63.73 -19.25
CA SER A 843 -33.72 -64.06 -20.27
C SER A 843 -34.57 -62.84 -20.67
N PHE A 844 -34.90 -61.98 -19.71
CA PHE A 844 -35.60 -60.72 -19.97
C PHE A 844 -34.74 -59.74 -20.78
N LEU A 845 -33.47 -59.54 -20.38
CA LEU A 845 -32.53 -58.66 -21.09
C LEU A 845 -32.27 -59.15 -22.53
N GLN A 846 -32.17 -60.46 -22.74
CA GLN A 846 -32.02 -61.05 -24.07
C GLN A 846 -33.25 -60.84 -24.96
N LYS A 847 -34.47 -60.97 -24.42
CA LYS A 847 -35.72 -60.72 -25.16
C LYS A 847 -35.88 -59.26 -25.60
N LEU A 848 -35.28 -58.32 -24.88
CA LEU A 848 -35.25 -56.91 -25.24
C LEU A 848 -34.14 -56.56 -26.27
N GLY A 849 -33.42 -57.56 -26.79
CA GLY A 849 -32.38 -57.38 -27.80
C GLY A 849 -31.10 -56.72 -27.26
N ILE A 850 -30.89 -56.74 -25.94
CA ILE A 850 -29.73 -56.07 -25.31
C ILE A 850 -28.50 -56.98 -25.43
N THR A 851 -27.73 -56.80 -26.50
CA THR A 851 -26.35 -57.29 -26.60
C THR A 851 -25.41 -56.12 -26.37
N ALA A 852 -24.99 -55.88 -25.13
CA ALA A 852 -24.13 -54.76 -24.81
C ALA A 852 -22.74 -54.93 -25.45
N VAL A 853 -22.22 -53.86 -26.07
CA VAL A 853 -20.82 -53.83 -26.54
C VAL A 853 -19.91 -53.87 -25.31
N GLY A 854 -19.32 -55.03 -25.02
CA GLY A 854 -18.34 -55.21 -23.96
C GLY A 854 -18.83 -55.85 -22.65
N MET A 855 -20.11 -56.26 -22.52
CA MET A 855 -20.60 -57.00 -21.34
C MET A 855 -21.63 -58.07 -21.72
N SER A 856 -21.51 -59.29 -21.20
CA SER A 856 -22.48 -60.36 -21.48
C SER A 856 -23.80 -60.13 -20.74
N PRO A 857 -24.96 -60.59 -21.27
CA PRO A 857 -26.25 -60.49 -20.59
C PRO A 857 -26.26 -61.11 -19.19
N PHE A 858 -25.46 -62.17 -18.98
CA PHE A 858 -25.28 -62.79 -17.67
C PHE A 858 -24.51 -61.89 -16.69
N ALA A 859 -23.45 -61.21 -17.16
CA ALA A 859 -22.71 -60.24 -16.35
C ALA A 859 -23.59 -59.03 -15.99
N ALA A 860 -24.42 -58.55 -16.92
CA ALA A 860 -25.38 -57.48 -16.66
C ALA A 860 -26.46 -57.91 -15.65
N ALA A 861 -27.03 -59.11 -15.78
CA ALA A 861 -28.01 -59.65 -14.82
C ALA A 861 -27.40 -59.80 -13.41
N THR A 862 -26.15 -60.28 -13.33
CA THR A 862 -25.40 -60.41 -12.07
C THR A 862 -25.13 -59.05 -11.43
N LEU A 863 -24.80 -58.03 -12.24
CA LEU A 863 -24.56 -56.68 -11.78
C LEU A 863 -25.86 -56.00 -11.29
N ILE A 864 -27.00 -56.26 -11.94
CA ILE A 864 -28.33 -55.79 -11.51
C ILE A 864 -28.75 -56.47 -10.19
N LEU A 865 -28.51 -57.77 -10.02
CA LEU A 865 -28.73 -58.45 -8.74
C LEU A 865 -27.84 -57.91 -7.63
N LYS A 866 -26.56 -57.65 -7.94
CA LYS A 866 -25.64 -57.01 -7.00
C LYS A 866 -26.16 -55.64 -6.60
N TYR A 867 -26.63 -54.83 -7.56
CA TYR A 867 -27.23 -53.52 -7.29
C TYR A 867 -28.43 -53.62 -6.33
N VAL A 868 -29.40 -54.52 -6.61
CA VAL A 868 -30.57 -54.75 -5.74
C VAL A 868 -30.15 -55.15 -4.33
N ASN A 869 -29.22 -56.10 -4.20
CA ASN A 869 -28.72 -56.55 -2.91
C ASN A 869 -27.97 -55.44 -2.16
N THR A 870 -27.17 -54.64 -2.85
CA THR A 870 -26.46 -53.51 -2.25
C THR A 870 -27.46 -52.46 -1.75
N VAL A 871 -28.52 -52.11 -2.51
CA VAL A 871 -29.55 -51.17 -2.02
C VAL A 871 -30.23 -51.68 -0.75
N HIS A 872 -30.60 -52.96 -0.69
CA HIS A 872 -31.19 -53.56 0.52
C HIS A 872 -30.21 -53.57 1.70
N SER A 873 -28.93 -53.89 1.44
CA SER A 873 -27.86 -53.81 2.43
C SER A 873 -27.68 -52.38 2.95
N THR A 874 -27.64 -51.38 2.07
CA THR A 874 -27.47 -49.96 2.44
C THR A 874 -28.61 -49.47 3.32
N ARG A 875 -29.87 -49.83 3.00
CA ARG A 875 -31.04 -49.53 3.85
C ARG A 875 -30.90 -50.16 5.23
N SER A 876 -30.63 -51.47 5.28
CA SER A 876 -30.51 -52.23 6.53
C SER A 876 -29.38 -51.66 7.41
N GLN A 877 -28.25 -51.32 6.81
CA GLN A 877 -27.13 -50.71 7.51
C GLN A 877 -27.51 -49.34 8.05
N TYR A 878 -28.13 -48.47 7.25
CA TYR A 878 -28.63 -47.16 7.73
C TYR A 878 -29.57 -47.30 8.93
N ASP A 879 -30.50 -48.25 8.89
CA ASP A 879 -31.47 -48.47 9.97
C ASP A 879 -30.78 -49.00 11.24
N SER A 880 -29.78 -49.86 11.09
CA SER A 880 -29.00 -50.42 12.20
C SER A 880 -28.06 -49.40 12.88
N LEU A 881 -27.68 -48.34 12.16
CA LEU A 881 -26.82 -47.28 12.68
C LEU A 881 -27.53 -46.45 13.74
N ARG A 882 -26.88 -46.30 14.90
CA ARG A 882 -27.32 -45.40 15.98
C ARG A 882 -26.56 -44.08 15.92
N SER A 883 -27.30 -42.98 15.99
CA SER A 883 -26.73 -41.64 16.08
C SER A 883 -25.91 -41.49 17.37
N LEU A 884 -24.77 -40.80 17.28
CA LEU A 884 -23.95 -40.40 18.43
C LEU A 884 -24.62 -39.30 19.27
N TYR A 885 -25.66 -38.65 18.74
CA TYR A 885 -26.47 -37.61 19.36
C TYR A 885 -27.95 -37.95 19.32
#